data_AF-A0A1H3EL24-F1
#
_entry.id   AF-A0A1H3EL24-F1
#
_cell.length_a   1.000
_cell.length_b   1.000
_cell.length_c   1.000
_cell.angle_alpha   90.00
_cell.angle_beta   90.00
_cell.angle_gamma   90.00
#
_symmetry.space_group_name_H-M   'P 1'
#
loop_
_entity.id
_entity.type
_entity.pdbx_description
1 polymer ?
#
loop_
_entity_poly.entity_id
_entity_poly.type
_entity_poly.pdbx_seq_one_letter_code
_entity_poly.pdbx_strand_id
1 'polypeptide(L)'
;MIAAALALGLLGGARGLPGGGEAGQGFRLVSAAIAAPSAAALPREELVWLASDAEIAAWGGGDRTEIRNLLRKVRDRAPRIADDLQDYVRRRPGDPAAYAIAGLALLGEGVGDGAARSFDKAIELGGDPVWLGAATGAAFAVQGRPQAAAEAYDAALGKRPDLPLALRGRYRLAMAKGDVAAALDWAERLAAAAPAEEVELTPVDVDLAELYLRAGRPDDVIAQLSHAFGGDRTPRPEPLALRAAAPMIQAAQAAGLVRQAGLAMLVAERLLTAETRTDLPWPVLRARQARLEGRPEQAALLFGDLAAGTPALAAAFAPDRARAETEAGRPAVGLALLRDAWSDIGPADRASVLDIYAETAAAAGWPAGALDWLERRAEDLPAGQGAMLMARALLSADRAEAAIARARPYLDEDGAGDGAGDDGDRAAEAWLITAAARAAGSGRAAAVETLERGLQAHPGADALWLALARLRTGVERRDTLREGVRAAPGSPALLTVLARAEFDLGAPGAAAERYAEAFALAPGAAVDRAAASVALVDSQSDVDLALVHARFARRAAPDAAFGADALGQALFASGEVEAAEAELRLAVSRAGARDLAAHLHLSRLLAARGDATSASRAALRALSGALAAHQQREAEVLLRIAATDSRLETTLRGLGPEGPGEALGALILNETEEGLILDLAAIGLPEGVAMATLAPRPECAAPDLWAEAKSKGVVDRSLGLRLTDPADILDRIAGRGAANDPEEAMPDFRIAAGGIAAVTAKLPTRRISELRGRAIMLRPEGRPDVAPFACAIIP
;
A
#
# COMPACT_ATOMS: atom_id res chain seq x y z
N MET A 1 -12.41 -6.95 -38.55
CA MET A 1 -13.70 -6.33 -38.16
C MET A 1 -13.80 -6.45 -36.64
N ILE A 2 -13.04 -5.70 -35.85
CA ILE A 2 -13.22 -4.29 -35.42
C ILE A 2 -14.64 -4.02 -34.87
N ALA A 3 -14.72 -3.86 -33.54
CA ALA A 3 -15.62 -2.95 -32.80
C ALA A 3 -17.08 -3.30 -32.42
N ALA A 4 -17.47 -4.54 -32.08
CA ALA A 4 -18.79 -4.76 -31.46
C ALA A 4 -18.86 -5.99 -30.53
N ALA A 5 -18.71 -5.79 -29.22
CA ALA A 5 -19.36 -6.60 -28.15
C ALA A 5 -18.94 -6.21 -26.70
N LEU A 6 -18.33 -5.03 -26.48
CA LEU A 6 -18.20 -4.43 -25.14
C LEU A 6 -19.26 -3.35 -24.86
N ALA A 7 -20.38 -3.39 -25.56
CA ALA A 7 -21.54 -2.54 -25.27
C ALA A 7 -22.82 -3.33 -25.52
N LEU A 8 -23.35 -3.99 -24.48
CA LEU A 8 -24.77 -4.32 -24.28
C LEU A 8 -24.97 -5.11 -22.97
N GLY A 9 -24.72 -4.43 -21.85
CA GLY A 9 -25.63 -4.51 -20.71
C GLY A 9 -26.57 -3.33 -20.82
N LEU A 10 -27.88 -3.55 -20.66
CA LEU A 10 -29.03 -2.61 -20.75
C LEU A 10 -29.83 -2.67 -22.07
N LEU A 11 -30.83 -3.57 -22.11
CA LEU A 11 -32.24 -3.37 -22.52
C LEU A 11 -32.90 -4.73 -22.87
N GLY A 12 -34.05 -5.01 -22.26
CA GLY A 12 -34.80 -6.25 -22.44
C GLY A 12 -35.64 -6.31 -23.73
N GLY A 13 -36.25 -7.48 -23.97
CA GLY A 13 -37.33 -7.64 -24.95
C GLY A 13 -37.39 -9.04 -25.58
N ALA A 14 -38.40 -9.82 -25.20
CA ALA A 14 -38.70 -11.16 -25.70
C ALA A 14 -39.35 -11.17 -27.10
N ARG A 15 -39.14 -12.25 -27.90
CA ARG A 15 -40.16 -13.13 -28.55
C ARG A 15 -39.64 -13.86 -29.81
N GLY A 16 -40.00 -15.15 -29.94
CA GLY A 16 -40.44 -15.76 -31.21
C GLY A 16 -39.65 -16.95 -31.80
N LEU A 17 -40.07 -18.18 -31.47
CA LEU A 17 -39.88 -19.45 -32.23
C LEU A 17 -40.69 -19.42 -33.56
N PRO A 18 -40.51 -20.29 -34.61
CA PRO A 18 -40.41 -21.76 -34.50
C PRO A 18 -39.69 -22.58 -35.63
N GLY A 19 -39.52 -23.89 -35.38
CA GLY A 19 -39.89 -24.93 -36.37
C GLY A 19 -38.82 -25.85 -36.95
N GLY A 20 -38.76 -27.09 -36.44
CA GLY A 20 -38.91 -28.30 -37.27
C GLY A 20 -37.66 -29.06 -37.74
N GLY A 21 -37.63 -30.36 -37.46
CA GLY A 21 -37.17 -31.36 -38.43
C GLY A 21 -35.96 -32.20 -38.03
N GLU A 22 -36.23 -33.45 -37.68
CA GLU A 22 -35.28 -34.49 -37.26
C GLU A 22 -34.36 -35.02 -38.37
N ALA A 23 -33.29 -35.67 -37.88
CA ALA A 23 -32.64 -36.86 -38.43
C ALA A 23 -31.61 -36.70 -39.57
N GLY A 24 -30.34 -36.86 -39.17
CA GLY A 24 -29.39 -37.71 -39.91
C GLY A 24 -28.50 -37.03 -40.94
N GLN A 25 -27.42 -36.41 -40.46
CA GLN A 25 -26.10 -36.26 -41.12
C GLN A 25 -25.25 -35.39 -40.18
N GLY A 26 -24.27 -35.87 -39.43
CA GLY A 26 -23.23 -36.82 -39.84
C GLY A 26 -22.00 -36.03 -40.28
N PHE A 27 -21.20 -35.57 -39.31
CA PHE A 27 -19.82 -35.13 -39.48
C PHE A 27 -19.54 -34.05 -40.55
N ARG A 28 -19.47 -32.79 -40.13
CA ARG A 28 -18.43 -31.79 -40.48
C ARG A 28 -18.92 -30.37 -40.16
N LEU A 29 -18.27 -29.73 -39.19
CA LEU A 29 -17.64 -28.41 -39.30
C LEU A 29 -17.08 -28.03 -37.92
N VAL A 30 -15.85 -28.49 -37.68
CA VAL A 30 -14.96 -27.91 -36.66
C VAL A 30 -14.41 -26.63 -37.28
N SER A 31 -14.91 -25.47 -36.86
CA SER A 31 -14.14 -24.21 -36.75
C SER A 31 -15.08 -23.04 -36.43
N ALA A 32 -14.68 -22.25 -35.42
CA ALA A 32 -15.20 -20.94 -34.99
C ALA A 32 -16.31 -20.94 -33.91
N ALA A 33 -15.89 -20.92 -32.64
CA ALA A 33 -16.40 -20.01 -31.61
C ALA A 33 -15.60 -20.20 -30.30
N ILE A 34 -14.49 -19.47 -30.17
CA ILE A 34 -13.89 -19.14 -28.87
C ILE A 34 -14.78 -18.03 -28.29
N ALA A 35 -15.78 -18.41 -27.48
CA ALA A 35 -16.48 -17.56 -26.52
C ALA A 35 -17.50 -18.42 -25.75
N ALA A 36 -17.41 -18.37 -24.41
CA ALA A 36 -18.16 -19.12 -23.40
C ALA A 36 -17.81 -20.62 -23.27
N PRO A 37 -17.24 -21.07 -22.14
CA PRO A 37 -17.22 -22.50 -21.85
C PRO A 37 -18.67 -22.99 -21.76
N SER A 38 -19.06 -23.89 -22.65
CA SER A 38 -20.33 -24.60 -22.52
C SER A 38 -20.36 -25.28 -21.17
N ALA A 39 -21.40 -24.99 -20.39
CA ALA A 39 -21.60 -25.38 -18.99
C ALA A 39 -21.73 -26.89 -18.69
N ALA A 40 -21.21 -27.79 -19.51
CA ALA A 40 -21.37 -29.22 -19.32
C ALA A 40 -20.09 -29.95 -18.83
N ALA A 41 -18.87 -29.62 -19.29
CA ALA A 41 -17.68 -30.38 -18.90
C ALA A 41 -16.76 -29.59 -17.95
N LEU A 42 -16.26 -30.21 -16.88
CA LEU A 42 -15.25 -29.60 -15.99
C LEU A 42 -13.89 -29.48 -16.73
N PRO A 43 -13.26 -28.29 -16.83
CA PRO A 43 -11.91 -28.14 -17.39
C PRO A 43 -10.84 -29.01 -16.72
N ARG A 44 -9.77 -29.33 -17.46
CA ARG A 44 -8.69 -30.22 -16.98
C ARG A 44 -8.03 -29.76 -15.67
N GLU A 45 -7.83 -28.45 -15.55
CA GLU A 45 -7.28 -27.79 -14.36
C GLU A 45 -8.17 -28.01 -13.13
N GLU A 46 -9.44 -28.35 -13.33
CA GLU A 46 -10.42 -28.53 -12.28
C GLU A 46 -10.47 -29.94 -11.72
N LEU A 47 -9.98 -30.91 -12.48
CA LEU A 47 -9.89 -32.31 -12.06
C LEU A 47 -8.81 -32.52 -10.98
N VAL A 48 -7.85 -31.59 -10.85
CA VAL A 48 -6.78 -31.61 -9.84
C VAL A 48 -7.32 -31.58 -8.41
N TRP A 49 -8.41 -30.83 -8.19
CA TRP A 49 -9.04 -30.62 -6.88
C TRP A 49 -10.10 -31.66 -6.52
N LEU A 50 -10.26 -32.68 -7.37
CA LEU A 50 -11.26 -33.73 -7.19
C LEU A 50 -10.68 -34.99 -6.52
N ALA A 51 -9.41 -35.01 -6.12
CA ALA A 51 -8.84 -36.12 -5.35
C ALA A 51 -7.46 -35.73 -4.80
N SER A 52 -7.39 -35.22 -3.56
CA SER A 52 -6.12 -35.10 -2.84
C SER A 52 -5.58 -36.48 -2.47
N ASP A 53 -4.28 -36.61 -2.18
CA ASP A 53 -3.70 -37.88 -1.69
C ASP A 53 -4.38 -38.37 -0.39
N ALA A 54 -4.87 -37.45 0.44
CA ALA A 54 -5.66 -37.76 1.63
C ALA A 54 -7.06 -38.32 1.29
N GLU A 55 -7.71 -37.81 0.24
CA GLU A 55 -9.01 -38.30 -0.24
C GLU A 55 -8.87 -39.64 -0.97
N ILE A 56 -7.82 -39.80 -1.79
CA ILE A 56 -7.43 -41.07 -2.42
C ILE A 56 -7.20 -42.15 -1.36
N ALA A 57 -6.56 -41.78 -0.24
CA ALA A 57 -6.35 -42.68 0.88
C ALA A 57 -7.66 -43.05 1.60
N ALA A 58 -8.66 -42.16 1.59
CA ALA A 58 -9.95 -42.32 2.26
C ALA A 58 -10.98 -43.11 1.43
N TRP A 59 -10.81 -43.25 0.11
CA TRP A 59 -11.72 -44.04 -0.74
C TRP A 59 -11.63 -45.54 -0.47
N GLY A 60 -10.49 -46.02 0.06
CA GLY A 60 -10.27 -47.43 0.41
C GLY A 60 -10.21 -48.36 -0.82
N GLY A 61 -9.52 -49.50 -0.67
CA GLY A 61 -9.40 -50.50 -1.75
C GLY A 61 -8.39 -50.11 -2.84
N GLY A 62 -7.57 -51.08 -3.28
CA GLY A 62 -6.65 -50.92 -4.41
C GLY A 62 -5.22 -50.45 -4.10
N ASP A 63 -4.34 -50.55 -5.09
CA ASP A 63 -2.97 -50.02 -5.05
C ASP A 63 -3.00 -48.51 -5.30
N ARG A 64 -2.56 -47.72 -4.30
CA ARG A 64 -2.51 -46.25 -4.35
C ARG A 64 -1.73 -45.72 -5.55
N THR A 65 -0.70 -46.43 -5.98
CA THR A 65 0.13 -46.04 -7.13
C THR A 65 -0.65 -46.17 -8.43
N GLU A 66 -1.48 -47.21 -8.53
CA GLU A 66 -2.34 -47.49 -9.68
C GLU A 66 -3.50 -46.49 -9.75
N ILE A 67 -4.14 -46.19 -8.62
CA ILE A 67 -5.19 -45.16 -8.50
C ILE A 67 -4.64 -43.78 -8.90
N ARG A 68 -3.46 -43.40 -8.41
CA ARG A 68 -2.81 -42.13 -8.77
C ARG A 68 -2.52 -42.06 -10.27
N ASN A 69 -2.07 -43.15 -10.87
CA ASN A 69 -1.84 -43.22 -12.31
C ASN A 69 -3.13 -43.07 -13.13
N LEU A 70 -4.23 -43.68 -12.68
CA LEU A 70 -5.54 -43.53 -13.33
C LEU A 70 -6.09 -42.11 -13.19
N LEU A 71 -6.01 -41.51 -12.01
CA LEU A 71 -6.42 -40.12 -11.78
C LEU A 71 -5.61 -39.13 -12.63
N ARG A 72 -4.30 -39.36 -12.75
CA ARG A 72 -3.46 -38.59 -13.68
C ARG A 72 -3.93 -38.74 -15.12
N LYS A 73 -4.24 -39.96 -15.57
CA LYS A 73 -4.78 -40.18 -16.92
C LYS A 73 -6.16 -39.54 -17.13
N VAL A 74 -7.04 -39.54 -16.13
CA VAL A 74 -8.34 -38.84 -16.15
C VAL A 74 -8.12 -37.33 -16.28
N ARG A 75 -7.23 -36.76 -15.46
CA ARG A 75 -6.85 -35.35 -15.52
C ARG A 75 -6.29 -34.95 -16.88
N ASP A 76 -5.38 -35.77 -17.41
CA ASP A 76 -4.69 -35.52 -18.67
C ASP A 76 -5.59 -35.82 -19.90
N ARG A 77 -6.80 -36.36 -19.68
CA ARG A 77 -7.72 -36.92 -20.69
C ARG A 77 -6.97 -37.86 -21.65
N ALA A 78 -6.21 -38.79 -21.06
CA ALA A 78 -5.41 -39.72 -21.82
C ALA A 78 -6.29 -40.58 -22.76
N PRO A 79 -5.82 -40.89 -23.97
CA PRO A 79 -6.53 -41.80 -24.85
C PRO A 79 -6.68 -43.17 -24.18
N ARG A 80 -7.83 -43.82 -24.36
CA ARG A 80 -8.17 -45.14 -23.77
C ARG A 80 -8.35 -45.17 -22.24
N ILE A 81 -8.55 -44.03 -21.57
CA ILE A 81 -8.85 -44.03 -20.13
C ILE A 81 -10.09 -44.88 -19.79
N ALA A 82 -11.08 -44.93 -20.68
CA ALA A 82 -12.23 -45.81 -20.54
C ALA A 82 -11.85 -47.30 -20.51
N ASP A 83 -10.92 -47.73 -21.37
CA ASP A 83 -10.44 -49.12 -21.42
C ASP A 83 -9.63 -49.46 -20.15
N ASP A 84 -8.77 -48.52 -19.72
CA ASP A 84 -7.97 -48.66 -18.49
C ASP A 84 -8.86 -48.77 -17.24
N LEU A 85 -9.92 -47.95 -17.16
CA LEU A 85 -10.90 -48.00 -16.06
C LEU A 85 -11.74 -49.27 -16.12
N GLN A 86 -12.16 -49.72 -17.30
CA GLN A 86 -12.85 -51.00 -17.45
C GLN A 86 -11.97 -52.17 -17.01
N ASP A 87 -10.67 -52.14 -17.32
CA ASP A 87 -9.75 -53.18 -16.87
C ASP A 87 -9.56 -53.16 -15.35
N TYR A 88 -9.45 -51.95 -14.77
CA TYR A 88 -9.38 -51.78 -13.31
C TYR A 88 -10.64 -52.33 -12.61
N VAL A 89 -11.83 -51.98 -13.10
CA VAL A 89 -13.12 -52.46 -12.59
C VAL A 89 -13.25 -53.99 -12.74
N ARG A 90 -12.81 -54.57 -13.86
CA ARG A 90 -12.85 -56.04 -14.05
C ARG A 90 -11.99 -56.79 -13.03
N ARG A 91 -10.82 -56.24 -12.70
CA ARG A 91 -9.89 -56.86 -11.73
C ARG A 91 -10.32 -56.60 -10.29
N ARG A 92 -11.01 -55.49 -10.03
CA ARG A 92 -11.45 -55.07 -8.70
C ARG A 92 -12.91 -54.53 -8.71
N PRO A 93 -13.91 -55.40 -8.93
CA PRO A 93 -15.31 -54.96 -9.07
C PRO A 93 -15.95 -54.47 -7.76
N GLY A 94 -15.33 -54.75 -6.60
CA GLY A 94 -15.80 -54.30 -5.29
C GLY A 94 -15.03 -53.10 -4.72
N ASP A 95 -14.15 -52.49 -5.51
CA ASP A 95 -13.31 -51.36 -5.07
C ASP A 95 -14.04 -50.02 -5.29
N PRO A 96 -14.38 -49.26 -4.22
CA PRO A 96 -15.04 -47.96 -4.33
C PRO A 96 -14.27 -46.96 -5.20
N ALA A 97 -12.93 -47.01 -5.18
CA ALA A 97 -12.08 -46.10 -5.94
C ALA A 97 -12.30 -46.26 -7.46
N ALA A 98 -12.61 -47.47 -7.93
CA ALA A 98 -12.88 -47.71 -9.35
C ALA A 98 -14.06 -46.88 -9.86
N TYR A 99 -15.13 -46.82 -9.07
CA TYR A 99 -16.36 -46.10 -9.41
C TYR A 99 -16.25 -44.60 -9.12
N ALA A 100 -15.49 -44.20 -8.10
CA ALA A 100 -15.15 -42.80 -7.86
C ALA A 100 -14.36 -42.20 -9.04
N ILE A 101 -13.31 -42.87 -9.50
CA ILE A 101 -12.49 -42.41 -10.64
C ILE A 101 -13.31 -42.40 -11.94
N ALA A 102 -14.16 -43.40 -12.16
CA ALA A 102 -15.08 -43.43 -13.30
C ALA A 102 -16.07 -42.26 -13.27
N GLY A 103 -16.62 -41.92 -12.09
CA GLY A 103 -17.48 -40.75 -11.92
C GLY A 103 -16.77 -39.44 -12.26
N LEU A 104 -15.51 -39.29 -11.83
CA LEU A 104 -14.67 -38.13 -12.17
C LEU A 104 -14.37 -38.04 -13.67
N ALA A 105 -14.10 -39.17 -14.34
CA ALA A 105 -13.91 -39.21 -15.79
C ALA A 105 -15.18 -38.73 -16.52
N LEU A 106 -16.34 -39.19 -16.09
CA LEU A 106 -17.64 -38.80 -16.66
C LEU A 106 -17.96 -37.31 -16.42
N LEU A 107 -17.58 -36.74 -15.27
CA LEU A 107 -17.67 -35.29 -15.06
C LEU A 107 -16.76 -34.49 -16.02
N GLY A 108 -15.55 -34.99 -16.29
CA GLY A 108 -14.63 -34.39 -17.26
C GLY A 108 -15.13 -34.42 -18.71
N GLU A 109 -16.06 -35.35 -19.02
CA GLU A 109 -16.77 -35.46 -20.30
C GLU A 109 -18.12 -34.72 -20.30
N GLY A 110 -18.54 -34.21 -19.16
CA GLY A 110 -19.82 -33.52 -18.97
C GLY A 110 -21.05 -34.42 -18.90
N VAL A 111 -20.84 -35.70 -18.60
CA VAL A 111 -21.90 -36.71 -18.46
C VAL A 111 -22.31 -36.81 -16.98
N GLY A 112 -23.02 -35.79 -16.50
CA GLY A 112 -23.40 -35.67 -15.09
C GLY A 112 -24.25 -36.84 -14.56
N ASP A 113 -25.19 -37.36 -15.34
CA ASP A 113 -26.04 -38.49 -14.90
C ASP A 113 -25.23 -39.78 -14.70
N GLY A 114 -24.24 -40.02 -15.57
CA GLY A 114 -23.34 -41.16 -15.45
C GLY A 114 -22.40 -41.00 -14.25
N ALA A 115 -21.94 -39.78 -14.01
CA ALA A 115 -21.10 -39.46 -12.85
C ALA A 115 -21.82 -39.72 -11.53
N ALA A 116 -23.05 -39.20 -11.37
CA ALA A 116 -23.85 -39.40 -10.16
C ALA A 116 -24.06 -40.89 -9.84
N ARG A 117 -24.46 -41.70 -10.84
CA ARG A 117 -24.60 -43.16 -10.67
C ARG A 117 -23.31 -43.86 -10.27
N SER A 118 -22.18 -43.38 -10.78
CA SER A 118 -20.87 -43.94 -10.45
C SER A 118 -20.48 -43.59 -9.00
N PHE A 119 -20.76 -42.38 -8.53
CA PHE A 119 -20.54 -42.00 -7.14
C PHE A 119 -21.49 -42.74 -6.19
N ASP A 120 -22.76 -42.89 -6.53
CA ASP A 120 -23.71 -43.70 -5.74
C ASP A 120 -23.20 -45.13 -5.61
N LYS A 121 -22.66 -45.71 -6.68
CA LYS A 121 -22.07 -47.05 -6.62
C LYS A 121 -20.83 -47.11 -5.74
N ALA A 122 -19.99 -46.08 -5.75
CA ALA A 122 -18.84 -45.98 -4.84
C ALA A 122 -19.29 -45.89 -3.37
N ILE A 123 -20.39 -45.18 -3.08
CA ILE A 123 -20.98 -45.09 -1.74
C ILE A 123 -21.50 -46.47 -1.29
N GLU A 124 -22.22 -47.19 -2.15
CA GLU A 124 -22.71 -48.55 -1.86
C GLU A 124 -21.58 -49.52 -1.51
N LEU A 125 -20.41 -49.36 -2.13
CA LEU A 125 -19.24 -50.21 -1.92
C LEU A 125 -18.40 -49.79 -0.69
N GLY A 126 -18.82 -48.75 0.03
CA GLY A 126 -18.18 -48.31 1.28
C GLY A 126 -17.18 -47.16 1.12
N GLY A 127 -17.19 -46.44 0.01
CA GLY A 127 -16.42 -45.20 -0.15
C GLY A 127 -16.92 -44.07 0.75
N ASP A 128 -16.08 -43.04 0.97
CA ASP A 128 -16.41 -41.89 1.83
C ASP A 128 -17.69 -41.16 1.37
N PRO A 129 -18.80 -41.27 2.13
CA PRO A 129 -20.08 -40.72 1.71
C PRO A 129 -20.13 -39.19 1.76
N VAL A 130 -19.25 -38.54 2.54
CA VAL A 130 -19.20 -37.07 2.64
C VAL A 130 -18.50 -36.50 1.40
N TRP A 131 -17.40 -37.11 0.99
CA TRP A 131 -16.66 -36.70 -0.22
C TRP A 131 -17.47 -37.01 -1.49
N LEU A 132 -17.99 -38.24 -1.58
CA LEU A 132 -18.80 -38.68 -2.73
C LEU A 132 -20.11 -37.90 -2.84
N GLY A 133 -20.72 -37.50 -1.71
CA GLY A 133 -21.87 -36.60 -1.71
C GLY A 133 -21.56 -35.22 -2.31
N ALA A 134 -20.40 -34.64 -2.00
CA ALA A 134 -19.93 -33.41 -2.64
C ALA A 134 -19.63 -33.62 -4.14
N ALA A 135 -19.05 -34.76 -4.52
CA ALA A 135 -18.81 -35.10 -5.93
C ALA A 135 -20.12 -35.28 -6.73
N THR A 136 -21.16 -35.84 -6.11
CA THR A 136 -22.52 -35.86 -6.69
C THR A 136 -23.09 -34.45 -6.83
N GLY A 137 -22.78 -33.52 -5.91
CA GLY A 137 -23.07 -32.09 -6.07
C GLY A 137 -22.45 -31.49 -7.35
N ALA A 138 -21.23 -31.88 -7.70
CA ALA A 138 -20.60 -31.47 -8.96
C ALA A 138 -21.31 -32.06 -10.19
N ALA A 139 -21.81 -33.30 -10.09
CA ALA A 139 -22.65 -33.91 -11.12
C ALA A 139 -23.96 -33.13 -11.33
N PHE A 140 -24.61 -32.67 -10.26
CA PHE A 140 -25.80 -31.81 -10.37
C PHE A 140 -25.50 -30.46 -11.01
N ALA A 141 -24.33 -29.87 -10.73
CA ALA A 141 -23.92 -28.62 -11.37
C ALA A 141 -23.77 -28.79 -12.89
N VAL A 142 -23.12 -29.87 -13.34
CA VAL A 142 -22.99 -30.26 -14.77
C VAL A 142 -24.35 -30.50 -15.43
N GLN A 143 -25.32 -31.03 -14.69
CA GLN A 143 -26.70 -31.23 -15.16
C GLN A 143 -27.51 -29.91 -15.25
N GLY A 144 -26.92 -28.76 -14.90
CA GLY A 144 -27.66 -27.49 -14.85
C GLY A 144 -28.63 -27.39 -13.67
N ARG A 145 -28.36 -28.10 -12.56
CA ARG A 145 -29.19 -28.12 -11.34
C ARG A 145 -28.44 -27.45 -10.16
N PRO A 146 -28.25 -26.12 -10.19
CA PRO A 146 -27.39 -25.42 -9.23
C PRO A 146 -27.94 -25.44 -7.79
N GLN A 147 -29.25 -25.51 -7.57
CA GLN A 147 -29.84 -25.63 -6.23
C GLN A 147 -29.52 -27.00 -5.60
N ALA A 148 -29.71 -28.09 -6.35
CA ALA A 148 -29.37 -29.43 -5.88
C ALA A 148 -27.85 -29.58 -5.63
N ALA A 149 -27.03 -28.96 -6.48
CA ALA A 149 -25.59 -28.88 -6.25
C ALA A 149 -25.26 -28.13 -4.95
N ALA A 150 -25.90 -26.97 -4.72
CA ALA A 150 -25.72 -26.18 -3.51
C ALA A 150 -26.07 -26.99 -2.26
N GLU A 151 -27.23 -27.65 -2.22
CA GLU A 151 -27.67 -28.49 -1.10
C GLU A 151 -26.69 -29.63 -0.82
N ALA A 152 -26.19 -30.30 -1.85
CA ALA A 152 -25.20 -31.36 -1.72
C ALA A 152 -23.88 -30.85 -1.12
N TYR A 153 -23.41 -29.67 -1.55
CA TYR A 153 -22.23 -29.04 -0.98
C TYR A 153 -22.43 -28.61 0.49
N ASP A 154 -23.59 -28.02 0.84
CA ASP A 154 -23.88 -27.64 2.23
C ASP A 154 -23.97 -28.86 3.14
N ALA A 155 -24.59 -29.93 2.68
CA ALA A 155 -24.67 -31.18 3.43
C ALA A 155 -23.27 -31.77 3.70
N ALA A 156 -22.35 -31.64 2.74
CA ALA A 156 -20.96 -32.06 2.92
C ALA A 156 -20.19 -31.13 3.87
N LEU A 157 -20.35 -29.80 3.73
CA LEU A 157 -19.70 -28.79 4.57
C LEU A 157 -20.21 -28.81 6.02
N GLY A 158 -21.47 -29.17 6.24
CA GLY A 158 -22.01 -29.37 7.58
C GLY A 158 -21.37 -30.54 8.34
N LYS A 159 -20.71 -31.47 7.63
CA LYS A 159 -19.98 -32.60 8.21
C LYS A 159 -18.46 -32.36 8.22
N ARG A 160 -17.92 -31.74 7.16
CA ARG A 160 -16.51 -31.35 7.02
C ARG A 160 -16.42 -29.92 6.49
N PRO A 161 -16.30 -28.90 7.37
CA PRO A 161 -16.32 -27.48 7.00
C PRO A 161 -15.16 -27.01 6.11
N ASP A 162 -14.07 -27.77 6.09
CA ASP A 162 -12.82 -27.55 5.37
C ASP A 162 -12.70 -28.39 4.09
N LEU A 163 -13.76 -29.09 3.68
CA LEU A 163 -13.73 -29.97 2.50
C LEU A 163 -13.50 -29.15 1.20
N PRO A 164 -12.32 -29.25 0.55
CA PRO A 164 -11.97 -28.36 -0.56
C PRO A 164 -12.93 -28.47 -1.74
N LEU A 165 -13.39 -29.68 -2.06
CA LEU A 165 -14.35 -29.93 -3.13
C LEU A 165 -15.66 -29.16 -2.95
N ALA A 166 -16.20 -29.15 -1.73
CA ALA A 166 -17.48 -28.51 -1.44
C ALA A 166 -17.35 -26.98 -1.32
N LEU A 167 -16.26 -26.49 -0.70
CA LEU A 167 -15.93 -25.05 -0.66
C LEU A 167 -15.81 -24.48 -2.07
N ARG A 168 -15.09 -25.18 -2.95
CA ARG A 168 -14.93 -24.82 -4.37
C ARG A 168 -16.25 -24.87 -5.14
N GLY A 169 -17.07 -25.89 -4.87
CA GLY A 169 -18.41 -26.01 -5.44
C GLY A 169 -19.29 -24.80 -5.11
N ARG A 170 -19.23 -24.32 -3.86
CA ARG A 170 -19.94 -23.11 -3.42
C ARG A 170 -19.40 -21.82 -4.01
N TYR A 171 -18.08 -21.66 -3.99
CA TYR A 171 -17.39 -20.55 -4.66
C TYR A 171 -17.89 -20.38 -6.11
N ARG A 172 -17.98 -21.47 -6.87
CA ARG A 172 -18.43 -21.42 -8.27
C ARG A 172 -19.89 -21.12 -8.48
N LEU A 173 -20.75 -21.69 -7.63
CA LEU A 173 -22.17 -21.36 -7.68
C LEU A 173 -22.40 -19.88 -7.35
N ALA A 174 -21.60 -19.29 -6.45
CA ALA A 174 -21.63 -17.86 -6.18
C ALA A 174 -21.13 -17.04 -7.39
N MET A 175 -20.01 -17.44 -8.00
CA MET A 175 -19.48 -16.82 -9.23
C MET A 175 -20.49 -16.84 -10.39
N ALA A 176 -21.15 -17.99 -10.61
CA ALA A 176 -22.16 -18.15 -11.66
C ALA A 176 -23.41 -17.30 -11.42
N LYS A 177 -23.72 -16.97 -10.16
CA LYS A 177 -24.79 -16.05 -9.78
C LYS A 177 -24.37 -14.57 -9.85
N GLY A 178 -23.07 -14.29 -9.98
CA GLY A 178 -22.52 -12.93 -9.86
C GLY A 178 -22.45 -12.40 -8.42
N ASP A 179 -22.60 -13.28 -7.42
CA ASP A 179 -22.50 -12.92 -6.01
C ASP A 179 -21.03 -12.86 -5.57
N VAL A 180 -20.39 -11.71 -5.78
CA VAL A 180 -18.96 -11.50 -5.51
C VAL A 180 -18.64 -11.67 -4.02
N ALA A 181 -19.53 -11.23 -3.13
CA ALA A 181 -19.30 -11.31 -1.69
C ALA A 181 -19.30 -12.76 -1.20
N ALA A 182 -20.29 -13.56 -1.61
CA ALA A 182 -20.31 -14.98 -1.29
C ALA A 182 -19.15 -15.71 -1.97
N ALA A 183 -18.81 -15.38 -3.22
CA ALA A 183 -17.68 -15.98 -3.93
C ALA A 183 -16.36 -15.73 -3.18
N LEU A 184 -16.17 -14.53 -2.63
CA LEU A 184 -14.99 -14.17 -1.85
C LEU A 184 -14.87 -15.00 -0.57
N ASP A 185 -15.94 -15.11 0.23
CA ASP A 185 -15.96 -15.91 1.47
C ASP A 185 -15.58 -17.38 1.20
N TRP A 186 -16.22 -17.99 0.20
CA TRP A 186 -15.95 -19.37 -0.16
C TRP A 186 -14.53 -19.58 -0.70
N ALA A 187 -13.99 -18.61 -1.45
CA ALA A 187 -12.63 -18.66 -1.98
C ALA A 187 -11.56 -18.49 -0.89
N GLU A 188 -11.77 -17.58 0.08
CA GLU A 188 -10.87 -17.40 1.23
C GLU A 188 -10.82 -18.66 2.10
N ARG A 189 -11.98 -19.28 2.36
CA ARG A 189 -12.06 -20.55 3.08
C ARG A 189 -11.38 -21.69 2.33
N LEU A 190 -11.53 -21.73 1.00
CA LEU A 190 -10.87 -22.73 0.16
C LEU A 190 -9.34 -22.57 0.20
N ALA A 191 -8.84 -21.33 0.12
CA ALA A 191 -7.41 -21.04 0.23
C ALA A 191 -6.86 -21.41 1.62
N ALA A 192 -7.62 -21.15 2.69
CA ALA A 192 -7.23 -21.53 4.05
C ALA A 192 -7.23 -23.04 4.30
N ALA A 193 -8.07 -23.79 3.57
CA ALA A 193 -8.14 -25.25 3.64
C ALA A 193 -7.09 -25.96 2.76
N ALA A 194 -6.37 -25.22 1.91
CA ALA A 194 -5.34 -25.78 1.04
C ALA A 194 -4.10 -26.21 1.86
N PRO A 195 -3.50 -27.38 1.57
CA PRO A 195 -2.32 -27.84 2.30
C PRO A 195 -1.11 -26.93 2.05
N ALA A 196 -0.45 -26.52 3.12
CA ALA A 196 0.69 -25.57 3.13
C ALA A 196 1.93 -26.02 2.30
N GLU A 197 1.95 -27.25 1.80
CA GLU A 197 3.03 -27.78 0.94
C GLU A 197 2.90 -27.31 -0.53
N GLU A 198 1.75 -26.77 -0.95
CA GLU A 198 1.57 -26.10 -2.25
C GLU A 198 2.05 -24.64 -2.19
N VAL A 199 3.38 -24.44 -2.21
CA VAL A 199 4.02 -23.10 -2.35
C VAL A 199 3.99 -22.61 -3.81
N GLU A 200 3.27 -23.29 -4.70
CA GLU A 200 3.12 -22.93 -6.12
C GLU A 200 1.82 -22.16 -6.36
N LEU A 201 1.85 -21.23 -7.33
CA LEU A 201 0.69 -20.44 -7.75
C LEU A 201 -0.45 -21.36 -8.23
N THR A 202 -1.58 -21.34 -7.55
CA THR A 202 -2.76 -22.14 -7.86
C THR A 202 -3.81 -21.35 -8.64
N PRO A 203 -4.77 -22.01 -9.34
CA PRO A 203 -5.90 -21.32 -9.95
C PRO A 203 -6.74 -20.53 -8.93
N VAL A 204 -6.83 -20.99 -7.68
CA VAL A 204 -7.58 -20.31 -6.62
C VAL A 204 -6.92 -18.99 -6.25
N ASP A 205 -5.59 -18.92 -6.23
CA ASP A 205 -4.85 -17.68 -5.94
C ASP A 205 -5.15 -16.61 -6.99
N VAL A 206 -5.19 -17.00 -8.26
CA VAL A 206 -5.49 -16.08 -9.38
C VAL A 206 -6.94 -15.61 -9.32
N ASP A 207 -7.87 -16.54 -9.11
CA ASP A 207 -9.29 -16.23 -8.99
C ASP A 207 -9.58 -15.31 -7.79
N LEU A 208 -8.95 -15.58 -6.64
CA LEU A 208 -9.07 -14.77 -5.43
C LEU A 208 -8.47 -13.38 -5.64
N ALA A 209 -7.33 -13.27 -6.32
CA ALA A 209 -6.76 -11.98 -6.71
C ALA A 209 -7.69 -11.16 -7.62
N GLU A 210 -8.35 -11.78 -8.59
CA GLU A 210 -9.33 -11.10 -9.43
C GLU A 210 -10.57 -10.64 -8.63
N LEU A 211 -11.02 -11.45 -7.66
CA LEU A 211 -12.10 -11.07 -6.75
C LEU A 211 -11.71 -9.93 -5.83
N TYR A 212 -10.50 -9.96 -5.26
CA TYR A 212 -9.98 -8.88 -4.44
C TYR A 212 -9.92 -7.56 -5.23
N LEU A 213 -9.49 -7.58 -6.49
CA LEU A 213 -9.56 -6.38 -7.33
C LEU A 213 -10.98 -5.87 -7.54
N ARG A 214 -11.94 -6.75 -7.83
CA ARG A 214 -13.36 -6.36 -7.98
C ARG A 214 -13.94 -5.82 -6.68
N ALA A 215 -13.48 -6.31 -5.54
CA ALA A 215 -13.85 -5.85 -4.21
C ALA A 215 -13.08 -4.59 -3.77
N GLY A 216 -12.17 -4.05 -4.59
CA GLY A 216 -11.37 -2.87 -4.23
C GLY A 216 -10.33 -3.14 -3.13
N ARG A 217 -9.85 -4.39 -3.01
CA ARG A 217 -8.87 -4.85 -2.00
C ARG A 217 -7.48 -5.14 -2.62
N PRO A 218 -6.76 -4.14 -3.16
CA PRO A 218 -5.48 -4.36 -3.85
C PRO A 218 -4.38 -4.91 -2.94
N ASP A 219 -4.37 -4.57 -1.65
CA ASP A 219 -3.36 -5.08 -0.72
C ASP A 219 -3.44 -6.60 -0.54
N ASP A 220 -4.64 -7.16 -0.55
CA ASP A 220 -4.85 -8.60 -0.46
C ASP A 220 -4.42 -9.32 -1.74
N VAL A 221 -4.57 -8.69 -2.91
CA VAL A 221 -4.00 -9.18 -4.17
C VAL A 221 -2.49 -9.28 -4.08
N ILE A 222 -1.84 -8.22 -3.60
CA ILE A 222 -0.39 -8.19 -3.43
C ILE A 222 0.04 -9.27 -2.44
N ALA A 223 -0.62 -9.37 -1.28
CA ALA A 223 -0.33 -10.40 -0.29
C ALA A 223 -0.47 -11.81 -0.87
N GLN A 224 -1.55 -12.07 -1.60
CA GLN A 224 -1.84 -13.36 -2.21
C GLN A 224 -0.81 -13.73 -3.28
N LEU A 225 -0.50 -12.82 -4.21
CA LEU A 225 0.32 -13.12 -5.39
C LEU A 225 1.83 -12.85 -5.19
N SER A 226 2.25 -12.21 -4.10
CA SER A 226 3.66 -11.85 -3.87
C SER A 226 4.61 -13.04 -3.97
N HIS A 227 4.19 -14.24 -3.55
CA HIS A 227 5.01 -15.44 -3.63
C HIS A 227 5.31 -15.87 -5.08
N ALA A 228 4.42 -15.56 -6.03
CA ALA A 228 4.54 -15.91 -7.44
C ALA A 228 5.42 -14.93 -8.23
N PHE A 229 5.63 -13.71 -7.70
CA PHE A 229 6.36 -12.63 -8.36
C PHE A 229 7.57 -12.14 -7.53
N GLY A 230 8.00 -12.90 -6.52
CA GLY A 230 9.11 -12.58 -5.62
C GLY A 230 10.37 -13.44 -5.83
N GLY A 231 11.53 -12.79 -5.96
CA GLY A 231 12.86 -13.43 -6.05
C GLY A 231 13.26 -13.96 -7.45
N ASP A 232 14.41 -14.62 -7.55
CA ASP A 232 14.94 -15.24 -8.80
C ASP A 232 14.12 -16.45 -9.30
N ARG A 233 12.98 -16.75 -8.68
CA ARG A 233 12.12 -17.87 -9.06
C ARG A 233 11.15 -17.42 -10.14
N THR A 234 11.32 -17.95 -11.34
CA THR A 234 10.27 -17.86 -12.38
C THR A 234 9.08 -18.72 -11.95
N PRO A 235 7.85 -18.17 -11.86
CA PRO A 235 6.67 -18.95 -11.52
C PRO A 235 6.45 -20.06 -12.56
N ARG A 236 6.26 -21.29 -12.07
CA ARG A 236 5.73 -22.42 -12.85
C ARG A 236 4.40 -22.79 -12.19
N PRO A 237 3.29 -22.91 -12.94
CA PRO A 237 3.17 -22.98 -14.41
C PRO A 237 2.93 -21.63 -15.13
N GLU A 238 3.53 -21.50 -16.33
CA GLU A 238 3.56 -20.29 -17.17
C GLU A 238 2.18 -19.66 -17.51
N PRO A 239 1.10 -20.41 -17.78
CA PRO A 239 -0.21 -19.81 -18.08
C PRO A 239 -0.88 -19.12 -16.89
N LEU A 240 -0.75 -19.70 -15.68
CA LEU A 240 -1.29 -19.11 -14.45
C LEU A 240 -0.50 -17.86 -14.07
N ALA A 241 0.82 -17.89 -14.21
CA ALA A 241 1.67 -16.72 -13.98
C ALA A 241 1.28 -15.53 -14.88
N LEU A 242 1.00 -15.79 -16.16
CA LEU A 242 0.53 -14.75 -17.08
C LEU A 242 -0.85 -14.20 -16.67
N ARG A 243 -1.78 -15.08 -16.25
CA ARG A 243 -3.12 -14.66 -15.78
C ARG A 243 -3.04 -13.87 -14.48
N ALA A 244 -2.13 -14.24 -13.57
CA ALA A 244 -1.88 -13.56 -12.29
C ALA A 244 -1.11 -12.23 -12.43
N ALA A 245 -0.38 -12.02 -13.53
CA ALA A 245 0.43 -10.82 -13.71
C ALA A 245 -0.43 -9.56 -13.82
N ALA A 246 -1.52 -9.60 -14.59
CA ALA A 246 -2.42 -8.45 -14.74
C ALA A 246 -3.01 -7.97 -13.40
N PRO A 247 -3.62 -8.84 -12.57
CA PRO A 247 -4.17 -8.40 -11.30
C PRO A 247 -3.08 -7.94 -10.33
N MET A 248 -1.92 -8.60 -10.30
CA MET A 248 -0.76 -8.16 -9.52
C MET A 248 -0.28 -6.77 -9.93
N ILE A 249 -0.15 -6.49 -11.23
CA ILE A 249 0.27 -5.18 -11.73
C ILE A 249 -0.76 -4.12 -11.34
N GLN A 250 -2.05 -4.36 -11.55
CA GLN A 250 -3.09 -3.40 -11.21
C GLN A 250 -3.09 -3.06 -9.72
N ALA A 251 -3.02 -4.08 -8.87
CA ALA A 251 -2.96 -3.90 -7.43
C ALA A 251 -1.70 -3.14 -6.98
N ALA A 252 -0.53 -3.55 -7.49
CA ALA A 252 0.74 -2.89 -7.17
C ALA A 252 0.76 -1.43 -7.68
N GLN A 253 0.20 -1.14 -8.85
CA GLN A 253 0.07 0.23 -9.36
C GLN A 253 -0.87 1.06 -8.50
N ALA A 254 -2.00 0.51 -8.07
CA ALA A 254 -2.95 1.17 -7.17
C ALA A 254 -2.33 1.47 -5.79
N ALA A 255 -1.50 0.55 -5.28
CA ALA A 255 -0.77 0.70 -4.02
C ALA A 255 0.53 1.54 -4.15
N GLY A 256 0.88 2.02 -5.36
CA GLY A 256 2.12 2.77 -5.59
C GLY A 256 3.41 1.94 -5.51
N LEU A 257 3.32 0.61 -5.54
CA LEU A 257 4.44 -0.34 -5.48
C LEU A 257 5.08 -0.55 -6.86
N VAL A 258 5.66 0.52 -7.41
CA VAL A 258 6.16 0.62 -8.79
C VAL A 258 7.05 -0.55 -9.19
N ARG A 259 7.99 -0.97 -8.35
CA ARG A 259 8.89 -2.09 -8.68
C ARG A 259 8.16 -3.42 -8.78
N GLN A 260 7.22 -3.71 -7.88
CA GLN A 260 6.48 -4.97 -7.91
C GLN A 260 5.62 -5.07 -9.16
N ALA A 261 4.97 -3.96 -9.54
CA ALA A 261 4.29 -3.87 -10.83
C ALA A 261 5.28 -4.12 -11.98
N GLY A 262 6.48 -3.56 -11.94
CA GLY A 262 7.53 -3.79 -12.95
C GLY A 262 8.03 -5.24 -13.02
N LEU A 263 8.17 -5.93 -11.88
CA LEU A 263 8.57 -7.35 -11.85
C LEU A 263 7.49 -8.25 -12.46
N ALA A 264 6.23 -8.05 -12.06
CA ALA A 264 5.11 -8.76 -12.67
C ALA A 264 4.98 -8.41 -14.17
N MET A 265 5.27 -7.16 -14.55
CA MET A 265 5.35 -6.71 -15.94
C MET A 265 6.38 -7.53 -16.73
N LEU A 266 7.59 -7.66 -16.21
CA LEU A 266 8.70 -8.35 -16.85
C LEU A 266 8.42 -9.85 -17.02
N VAL A 267 7.83 -10.49 -16.00
CA VAL A 267 7.39 -11.89 -16.07
C VAL A 267 6.37 -12.07 -17.19
N ALA A 268 5.33 -11.25 -17.25
CA ALA A 268 4.33 -11.36 -18.30
C ALA A 268 4.90 -11.01 -19.69
N GLU A 269 5.76 -9.99 -19.84
CA GLU A 269 6.42 -9.68 -21.13
C GLU A 269 7.24 -10.85 -21.68
N ARG A 270 7.86 -11.66 -20.80
CA ARG A 270 8.58 -12.88 -21.18
C ARG A 270 7.65 -14.00 -21.65
N LEU A 271 6.43 -14.06 -21.11
CA LEU A 271 5.45 -15.11 -21.38
C LEU A 271 4.47 -14.76 -22.51
N LEU A 272 4.30 -13.47 -22.82
CA LEU A 272 3.39 -12.97 -23.84
C LEU A 272 3.84 -13.35 -25.26
N THR A 273 3.01 -14.14 -25.95
CA THR A 273 3.11 -14.37 -27.40
C THR A 273 2.46 -13.22 -28.18
N ALA A 274 2.70 -13.15 -29.50
CA ALA A 274 2.10 -12.14 -30.37
C ALA A 274 0.55 -12.16 -30.35
N GLU A 275 -0.06 -13.32 -30.16
CA GLU A 275 -1.51 -13.52 -30.08
C GLU A 275 -2.08 -13.06 -28.72
N THR A 276 -1.39 -13.35 -27.60
CA THR A 276 -1.87 -12.93 -26.26
C THR A 276 -1.62 -11.45 -25.94
N ARG A 277 -0.81 -10.74 -26.75
CA ARG A 277 -0.51 -9.31 -26.55
C ARG A 277 -1.70 -8.38 -26.81
N THR A 278 -2.70 -8.84 -27.55
CA THR A 278 -3.87 -8.03 -27.94
C THR A 278 -5.12 -8.31 -27.11
N ASP A 279 -5.16 -9.45 -26.41
CA ASP A 279 -6.34 -9.89 -25.64
C ASP A 279 -6.33 -9.38 -24.18
N LEU A 280 -5.15 -9.01 -23.67
CA LEU A 280 -4.96 -8.43 -22.33
C LEU A 280 -4.88 -6.91 -22.41
N PRO A 281 -5.21 -6.16 -21.34
CA PRO A 281 -5.04 -4.70 -21.25
C PRO A 281 -3.55 -4.27 -21.19
N TRP A 282 -2.64 -5.06 -21.75
CA TRP A 282 -1.19 -4.95 -21.61
C TRP A 282 -0.62 -3.59 -22.01
N PRO A 283 -1.00 -3.01 -23.16
CA PRO A 283 -0.52 -1.69 -23.54
C PRO A 283 -0.92 -0.61 -22.52
N VAL A 284 -2.12 -0.72 -21.94
CA VAL A 284 -2.62 0.22 -20.92
C VAL A 284 -1.81 0.10 -19.63
N LEU A 285 -1.59 -1.14 -19.16
CA LEU A 285 -0.78 -1.40 -17.97
C LEU A 285 0.65 -0.88 -18.14
N ARG A 286 1.23 -1.07 -19.34
CA ARG A 286 2.56 -0.57 -19.70
C ARG A 286 2.65 0.96 -19.71
N ALA A 287 1.64 1.63 -20.25
CA ALA A 287 1.56 3.09 -20.27
C ALA A 287 1.45 3.65 -18.85
N ARG A 288 0.59 3.07 -18.00
CA ARG A 288 0.47 3.43 -16.57
C ARG A 288 1.77 3.17 -15.81
N GLN A 289 2.45 2.07 -16.10
CA GLN A 289 3.73 1.73 -15.47
C GLN A 289 4.82 2.74 -15.82
N ALA A 290 4.95 3.11 -17.10
CA ALA A 290 5.92 4.12 -17.51
C ALA A 290 5.72 5.45 -16.78
N ARG A 291 4.46 5.84 -16.55
CA ARG A 291 4.12 7.05 -15.77
C ARG A 291 4.62 6.93 -14.33
N LEU A 292 4.29 5.83 -13.65
CA LEU A 292 4.67 5.57 -12.25
C LEU A 292 6.19 5.44 -12.05
N GLU A 293 6.93 5.03 -13.07
CA GLU A 293 8.39 4.98 -13.07
C GLU A 293 9.05 6.35 -13.33
N GLY A 294 8.28 7.42 -13.42
CA GLY A 294 8.79 8.77 -13.69
C GLY A 294 9.21 8.99 -15.15
N ARG A 295 8.60 8.27 -16.09
CA ARG A 295 8.80 8.42 -17.56
C ARG A 295 7.52 8.95 -18.24
N PRO A 296 7.04 10.16 -17.87
CA PRO A 296 5.74 10.65 -18.30
C PRO A 296 5.64 10.93 -19.80
N GLU A 297 6.74 11.30 -20.48
CA GLU A 297 6.76 11.47 -21.94
C GLU A 297 6.50 10.15 -22.66
N GLN A 298 7.10 9.06 -22.17
CA GLN A 298 6.88 7.73 -22.71
C GLN A 298 5.44 7.26 -22.47
N ALA A 299 4.90 7.51 -21.27
CA ALA A 299 3.51 7.21 -20.97
C ALA A 299 2.55 7.96 -21.90
N ALA A 300 2.78 9.27 -22.12
CA ALA A 300 1.97 10.10 -23.01
C ALA A 300 1.99 9.58 -24.46
N LEU A 301 3.15 9.14 -24.96
CA LEU A 301 3.27 8.51 -26.27
C LEU A 301 2.47 7.19 -26.35
N LEU A 302 2.63 6.31 -25.35
CA LEU A 302 1.91 5.02 -25.33
C LEU A 302 0.39 5.20 -25.25
N PHE A 303 -0.10 6.15 -24.45
CA PHE A 303 -1.53 6.48 -24.45
C PHE A 303 -1.97 7.15 -25.75
N GLY A 304 -1.10 7.92 -26.41
CA GLY A 304 -1.34 8.47 -27.73
C GLY A 304 -1.55 7.37 -28.78
N ASP A 305 -0.70 6.34 -28.77
CA ASP A 305 -0.82 5.17 -29.65
C ASP A 305 -2.10 4.38 -29.36
N LEU A 306 -2.49 4.23 -28.09
CA LEU A 306 -3.74 3.57 -27.69
C LEU A 306 -4.99 4.34 -28.10
N ALA A 307 -4.91 5.67 -28.06
CA ALA A 307 -5.96 6.56 -28.53
C ALA A 307 -6.07 6.58 -30.07
N ALA A 308 -5.04 6.12 -30.80
CA ALA A 308 -5.03 6.11 -32.25
C ALA A 308 -5.91 4.98 -32.81
N GLY A 309 -7.13 5.31 -33.23
CA GLY A 309 -7.95 4.37 -34.00
C GLY A 309 -9.42 4.74 -34.09
N THR A 310 -10.03 5.22 -33.00
CA THR A 310 -11.43 5.68 -32.98
C THR A 310 -11.62 6.85 -32.00
N PRO A 311 -12.62 7.73 -32.20
CA PRO A 311 -12.97 8.76 -31.22
C PRO A 311 -13.28 8.19 -29.83
N ALA A 312 -13.92 7.02 -29.77
CA ALA A 312 -14.23 6.34 -28.50
C ALA A 312 -12.97 5.94 -27.72
N LEU A 313 -11.93 5.42 -28.39
CA LEU A 313 -10.66 5.11 -27.75
C LEU A 313 -9.91 6.38 -27.34
N ALA A 314 -9.96 7.43 -28.16
CA ALA A 314 -9.38 8.72 -27.83
C ALA A 314 -10.02 9.32 -26.56
N ALA A 315 -11.34 9.25 -26.44
CA ALA A 315 -12.06 9.69 -25.25
C ALA A 315 -11.75 8.83 -24.01
N ALA A 316 -11.73 7.50 -24.17
CA ALA A 316 -11.45 6.57 -23.07
C ALA A 316 -10.06 6.77 -22.44
N PHE A 317 -9.04 7.09 -23.24
CA PHE A 317 -7.67 7.30 -22.76
C PHE A 317 -7.28 8.77 -22.56
N ALA A 318 -8.14 9.73 -22.91
CA ALA A 318 -7.87 11.15 -22.70
C ALA A 318 -7.51 11.50 -21.24
N PRO A 319 -8.16 10.94 -20.20
CA PRO A 319 -7.81 11.26 -18.81
C PRO A 319 -6.42 10.77 -18.40
N ASP A 320 -6.09 9.52 -18.71
CA ASP A 320 -4.77 8.92 -18.44
C ASP A 320 -3.66 9.65 -19.21
N ARG A 321 -3.92 9.99 -20.48
CA ARG A 321 -2.99 10.77 -21.30
C ARG A 321 -2.81 12.19 -20.78
N ALA A 322 -3.88 12.86 -20.37
CA ALA A 322 -3.81 14.21 -19.83
C ALA A 322 -2.96 14.27 -18.57
N ARG A 323 -3.07 13.28 -17.66
CA ARG A 323 -2.18 13.13 -16.50
C ARG A 323 -0.72 13.00 -16.93
N ALA A 324 -0.42 12.10 -17.88
CA ALA A 324 0.94 11.90 -18.39
C ALA A 324 1.52 13.16 -19.06
N GLU A 325 0.74 13.88 -19.88
CA GLU A 325 1.17 15.14 -20.51
C GLU A 325 1.43 16.24 -19.46
N THR A 326 0.60 16.29 -18.42
CA THR A 326 0.74 17.25 -17.31
C THR A 326 2.03 16.98 -16.53
N GLU A 327 2.30 15.73 -16.17
CA GLU A 327 3.54 15.31 -15.50
C GLU A 327 4.78 15.53 -16.37
N ALA A 328 4.65 15.40 -17.70
CA ALA A 328 5.68 15.73 -18.67
C ALA A 328 5.85 17.24 -18.93
N GLY A 329 5.23 18.11 -18.11
CA GLY A 329 5.35 19.56 -18.20
C GLY A 329 4.56 20.21 -19.35
N ARG A 330 3.57 19.52 -19.92
CA ARG A 330 2.69 20.01 -21.00
C ARG A 330 1.20 20.05 -20.58
N PRO A 331 0.85 20.73 -19.47
CA PRO A 331 -0.51 20.72 -18.94
C PRO A 331 -1.54 21.36 -19.90
N ALA A 332 -1.13 22.30 -20.75
CA ALA A 332 -2.02 22.87 -21.78
C ALA A 332 -2.51 21.83 -22.79
N VAL A 333 -1.68 20.83 -23.12
CA VAL A 333 -2.08 19.70 -23.97
C VAL A 333 -3.09 18.83 -23.23
N GLY A 334 -2.85 18.55 -21.94
CA GLY A 334 -3.79 17.82 -21.09
C GLY A 334 -5.17 18.47 -21.03
N LEU A 335 -5.25 19.80 -20.83
CA LEU A 335 -6.52 20.52 -20.82
C LEU A 335 -7.27 20.42 -22.15
N ALA A 336 -6.56 20.50 -23.28
CA ALA A 336 -7.16 20.39 -24.60
C ALA A 336 -7.75 18.97 -24.80
N LEU A 337 -6.99 17.93 -24.47
CA LEU A 337 -7.45 16.54 -24.58
C LEU A 337 -8.74 16.29 -23.80
N LEU A 338 -8.83 16.78 -22.56
CA LEU A 338 -10.00 16.60 -21.71
C LEU A 338 -11.22 17.36 -22.24
N ARG A 339 -11.01 18.57 -22.77
CA ARG A 339 -12.09 19.38 -23.37
C ARG A 339 -12.64 18.73 -24.62
N ASP A 340 -11.76 18.23 -25.49
CA ASP A 340 -12.12 17.60 -26.75
C ASP A 340 -12.83 16.27 -26.53
N ALA A 341 -12.42 15.50 -25.53
CA ALA A 341 -13.02 14.22 -25.17
C ALA A 341 -14.37 14.36 -24.45
N TRP A 342 -14.70 15.53 -23.88
CA TRP A 342 -15.81 15.68 -22.92
C TRP A 342 -17.18 15.20 -23.45
N SER A 343 -17.49 15.42 -24.72
CA SER A 343 -18.77 14.99 -25.30
C SER A 343 -18.97 13.48 -25.28
N ASP A 344 -17.86 12.73 -25.27
CA ASP A 344 -17.82 11.28 -25.38
C ASP A 344 -17.61 10.61 -24.01
N ILE A 345 -17.40 11.40 -22.94
CA ILE A 345 -17.28 10.91 -21.56
C ILE A 345 -18.67 10.58 -21.00
N GLY A 346 -18.84 9.31 -20.61
CA GLY A 346 -20.05 8.79 -20.00
C GLY A 346 -20.33 9.43 -18.62
N PRO A 347 -21.59 9.52 -18.17
CA PRO A 347 -21.96 10.17 -16.91
C PRO A 347 -21.21 9.64 -15.68
N ALA A 348 -20.91 8.33 -15.65
CA ALA A 348 -20.20 7.70 -14.54
C ALA A 348 -18.76 8.21 -14.36
N ASP A 349 -18.10 8.63 -15.45
CA ASP A 349 -16.69 9.02 -15.43
C ASP A 349 -16.48 10.54 -15.33
N ARG A 350 -17.55 11.33 -15.53
CA ARG A 350 -17.49 12.80 -15.59
C ARG A 350 -16.87 13.42 -14.36
N ALA A 351 -17.22 12.93 -13.16
CA ALA A 351 -16.65 13.45 -11.92
C ALA A 351 -15.12 13.30 -11.90
N SER A 352 -14.61 12.10 -12.19
CA SER A 352 -13.18 11.82 -12.24
C SER A 352 -12.46 12.66 -13.31
N VAL A 353 -13.08 12.83 -14.48
CA VAL A 353 -12.52 13.65 -15.56
C VAL A 353 -12.43 15.13 -15.18
N LEU A 354 -13.43 15.66 -14.47
CA LEU A 354 -13.42 17.05 -14.01
C LEU A 354 -12.41 17.27 -12.87
N ASP A 355 -12.21 16.30 -11.99
CA ASP A 355 -11.11 16.33 -11.01
C ASP A 355 -9.75 16.40 -11.74
N ILE A 356 -9.53 15.52 -12.74
CA ILE A 356 -8.31 15.54 -13.57
C ILE A 356 -8.14 16.89 -14.27
N TYR A 357 -9.23 17.43 -14.81
CA TYR A 357 -9.20 18.73 -15.46
C TYR A 357 -8.75 19.84 -14.52
N ALA A 358 -9.31 19.89 -13.31
CA ALA A 358 -8.97 20.89 -12.33
C ALA A 358 -7.53 20.71 -11.79
N GLU A 359 -7.05 19.47 -11.63
CA GLU A 359 -5.64 19.15 -11.33
C GLU A 359 -4.69 19.67 -12.41
N THR A 360 -4.98 19.35 -13.67
CA THR A 360 -4.20 19.81 -14.81
C THR A 360 -4.25 21.33 -14.95
N ALA A 361 -5.40 21.96 -14.64
CA ALA A 361 -5.56 23.41 -14.68
C ALA A 361 -4.72 24.08 -13.59
N ALA A 362 -4.70 23.53 -12.37
CA ALA A 362 -3.84 24.00 -11.30
C ALA A 362 -2.35 23.89 -11.68
N ALA A 363 -1.93 22.76 -12.27
CA ALA A 363 -0.57 22.58 -12.77
C ALA A 363 -0.20 23.56 -13.90
N ALA A 364 -1.18 23.99 -14.70
CA ALA A 364 -1.03 25.04 -15.71
C ALA A 364 -1.08 26.47 -15.14
N GLY A 365 -1.29 26.65 -13.83
CA GLY A 365 -1.46 27.97 -13.21
C GLY A 365 -2.81 28.63 -13.53
N TRP A 366 -3.87 27.83 -13.66
CA TRP A 366 -5.25 28.26 -13.92
C TRP A 366 -5.39 29.20 -15.12
N PRO A 367 -5.19 28.70 -16.36
CA PRO A 367 -5.27 29.54 -17.56
C PRO A 367 -6.67 30.14 -17.75
N ALA A 368 -6.72 31.27 -18.48
CA ALA A 368 -7.97 32.00 -18.72
C ALA A 368 -9.09 31.08 -19.25
N GLY A 369 -10.27 31.19 -18.66
CA GLY A 369 -11.45 30.38 -19.00
C GLY A 369 -11.46 28.95 -18.47
N ALA A 370 -10.41 28.47 -17.78
CA ALA A 370 -10.41 27.12 -17.20
C ALA A 370 -11.45 26.95 -16.09
N LEU A 371 -11.52 27.91 -15.15
CA LEU A 371 -12.54 27.89 -14.07
C LEU A 371 -13.96 27.98 -14.63
N ASP A 372 -14.18 28.84 -15.63
CA ASP A 372 -15.48 29.03 -16.29
C ASP A 372 -15.91 27.79 -17.09
N TRP A 373 -14.96 27.11 -17.73
CA TRP A 373 -15.21 25.81 -18.36
C TRP A 373 -15.59 24.74 -17.32
N LEU A 374 -14.82 24.65 -16.23
CA LEU A 374 -15.05 23.69 -15.16
C LEU A 374 -16.42 23.92 -14.49
N GLU A 375 -16.75 25.17 -14.17
CA GLU A 375 -18.00 25.54 -13.52
C GLU A 375 -19.22 25.09 -14.32
N ARG A 376 -19.26 25.38 -15.62
CA ARG A 376 -20.36 24.95 -16.50
C ARG A 376 -20.52 23.43 -16.60
N ARG A 377 -19.45 22.66 -16.38
CA ARG A 377 -19.48 21.19 -16.45
C ARG A 377 -19.68 20.54 -15.08
N ALA A 378 -19.32 21.22 -14.00
CA ALA A 378 -19.64 20.79 -12.65
C ALA A 378 -21.17 20.79 -12.41
N GLU A 379 -21.93 21.61 -13.15
CA GLU A 379 -23.40 21.56 -13.19
C GLU A 379 -23.95 20.24 -13.76
N ASP A 380 -23.17 19.50 -14.55
CA ASP A 380 -23.55 18.16 -15.05
C ASP A 380 -23.45 17.08 -13.94
N LEU A 381 -22.86 17.40 -12.78
CA LEU A 381 -22.75 16.52 -11.61
C LEU A 381 -23.91 16.77 -10.62
N PRO A 382 -24.20 15.81 -9.72
CA PRO A 382 -25.04 16.07 -8.56
C PRO A 382 -24.57 17.35 -7.82
N ALA A 383 -25.51 18.22 -7.47
CA ALA A 383 -25.21 19.59 -7.02
C ALA A 383 -24.15 19.67 -5.91
N GLY A 384 -24.18 18.74 -4.94
CA GLY A 384 -23.17 18.66 -3.87
C GLY A 384 -21.77 18.30 -4.37
N GLN A 385 -21.68 17.32 -5.27
CA GLN A 385 -20.41 16.87 -5.84
C GLN A 385 -19.77 17.96 -6.72
N GLY A 386 -20.57 18.60 -7.58
CA GLY A 386 -20.12 19.72 -8.41
C GLY A 386 -19.68 20.93 -7.56
N ALA A 387 -20.39 21.21 -6.47
CA ALA A 387 -20.01 22.29 -5.55
C ALA A 387 -18.68 22.03 -4.83
N MET A 388 -18.46 20.81 -4.30
CA MET A 388 -17.20 20.47 -3.63
C MET A 388 -16.00 20.48 -4.58
N LEU A 389 -16.15 19.87 -5.77
CA LEU A 389 -15.16 19.95 -6.85
C LEU A 389 -14.78 21.41 -7.14
N MET A 390 -15.77 22.28 -7.32
CA MET A 390 -15.54 23.69 -7.62
C MET A 390 -14.90 24.43 -6.43
N ALA A 391 -15.26 24.10 -5.19
CA ALA A 391 -14.68 24.70 -4.00
C ALA A 391 -13.19 24.33 -3.85
N ARG A 392 -12.81 23.07 -4.09
CA ARG A 392 -11.40 22.63 -4.16
C ARG A 392 -10.62 23.35 -5.27
N ALA A 393 -11.22 23.44 -6.47
CA ALA A 393 -10.64 24.16 -7.60
C ALA A 393 -10.37 25.65 -7.28
N LEU A 394 -11.37 26.34 -6.69
CA LEU A 394 -11.23 27.74 -6.27
C LEU A 394 -10.15 27.92 -5.20
N LEU A 395 -10.05 26.99 -4.24
CA LEU A 395 -9.01 27.02 -3.22
C LEU A 395 -7.62 26.87 -3.83
N SER A 396 -7.44 25.93 -4.76
CA SER A 396 -6.17 25.75 -5.49
C SER A 396 -5.81 26.92 -6.41
N ALA A 397 -6.81 27.73 -6.80
CA ALA A 397 -6.65 28.95 -7.58
C ALA A 397 -6.41 30.21 -6.70
N ASP A 398 -6.15 30.02 -5.40
CA ASP A 398 -5.97 31.10 -4.41
C ASP A 398 -7.19 32.03 -4.29
N ARG A 399 -8.40 31.47 -4.42
CA ARG A 399 -9.69 32.18 -4.29
C ARG A 399 -10.45 31.71 -3.06
N ALA A 400 -9.82 31.83 -1.88
CA ALA A 400 -10.32 31.32 -0.61
C ALA A 400 -11.77 31.74 -0.29
N GLU A 401 -12.11 33.02 -0.41
CA GLU A 401 -13.48 33.50 -0.15
C GLU A 401 -14.53 32.90 -1.09
N ALA A 402 -14.17 32.72 -2.37
CA ALA A 402 -15.06 32.08 -3.33
C ALA A 402 -15.24 30.58 -3.05
N ALA A 403 -14.18 29.90 -2.58
CA ALA A 403 -14.24 28.52 -2.14
C ALA A 403 -15.18 28.37 -0.93
N ILE A 404 -15.04 29.24 0.08
CA ILE A 404 -15.93 29.28 1.26
C ILE A 404 -17.37 29.53 0.82
N ALA A 405 -17.61 30.51 -0.06
CA ALA A 405 -18.95 30.82 -0.55
C ALA A 405 -19.60 29.64 -1.27
N ARG A 406 -18.81 28.82 -1.99
CA ARG A 406 -19.26 27.61 -2.68
C ARG A 406 -19.56 26.46 -1.71
N ALA A 407 -18.76 26.31 -0.66
CA ALA A 407 -18.93 25.26 0.35
C ALA A 407 -20.04 25.56 1.38
N ARG A 408 -20.30 26.84 1.64
CA ARG A 408 -21.24 27.32 2.68
C ARG A 408 -22.62 26.65 2.71
N PRO A 409 -23.31 26.39 1.57
CA PRO A 409 -24.63 25.75 1.61
C PRO A 409 -24.61 24.32 2.18
N TYR A 410 -23.43 23.71 2.29
CA TYR A 410 -23.23 22.31 2.69
C TYR A 410 -22.61 22.19 4.09
N LEU A 411 -22.38 23.29 4.82
CA LEU A 411 -21.84 23.24 6.19
C LEU A 411 -22.85 22.71 7.23
N ASP A 412 -24.14 22.59 6.85
CA ASP A 412 -25.24 22.06 7.68
C ASP A 412 -25.15 22.46 9.16
N GLU A 413 -25.07 23.78 9.42
CA GLU A 413 -24.80 24.33 10.75
C GLU A 413 -25.88 24.00 11.81
N ASP A 414 -27.05 23.50 11.39
CA ASP A 414 -28.23 23.23 12.23
C ASP A 414 -28.41 21.74 12.63
N GLY A 415 -27.54 20.83 12.17
CA GLY A 415 -27.38 19.47 12.69
C GLY A 415 -28.63 18.59 12.72
N ALA A 416 -28.93 17.88 11.63
CA ALA A 416 -30.02 16.89 11.60
C ALA A 416 -29.67 15.53 10.95
N GLY A 417 -28.39 15.27 10.67
CA GLY A 417 -27.93 13.97 10.18
C GLY A 417 -27.14 13.22 11.25
N ASP A 418 -27.27 11.89 11.30
CA ASP A 418 -26.42 10.99 12.10
C ASP A 418 -24.95 10.95 11.63
N GLY A 419 -24.60 11.76 10.62
CA GLY A 419 -23.27 11.84 10.02
C GLY A 419 -22.92 10.66 9.12
N ALA A 420 -23.84 9.71 8.90
CA ALA A 420 -23.59 8.52 8.10
C ALA A 420 -24.12 8.67 6.67
N GLY A 421 -23.29 8.34 5.68
CA GLY A 421 -23.64 8.33 4.25
C GLY A 421 -23.27 9.61 3.49
N ASP A 422 -23.61 9.64 2.19
CA ASP A 422 -23.13 10.64 1.22
C ASP A 422 -23.37 12.12 1.60
N ASP A 423 -24.39 12.43 2.41
CA ASP A 423 -24.66 13.79 2.89
C ASP A 423 -23.70 14.21 4.03
N GLY A 424 -23.36 13.28 4.94
CA GLY A 424 -22.41 13.52 6.03
C GLY A 424 -20.97 13.70 5.53
N ASP A 425 -20.56 12.89 4.55
CA ASP A 425 -19.23 13.01 3.92
C ASP A 425 -19.07 14.35 3.20
N ARG A 426 -20.12 14.83 2.53
CA ARG A 426 -20.14 16.14 1.87
C ARG A 426 -20.06 17.29 2.86
N ALA A 427 -20.76 17.20 3.99
CA ALA A 427 -20.68 18.23 5.02
C ALA A 427 -19.29 18.28 5.64
N ALA A 428 -18.71 17.12 5.96
CA ALA A 428 -17.32 17.01 6.43
C ALA A 428 -16.34 17.64 5.42
N GLU A 429 -16.49 17.37 4.13
CA GLU A 429 -15.66 17.96 3.10
C GLU A 429 -15.79 19.50 3.03
N ALA A 430 -17.02 20.02 3.11
CA ALA A 430 -17.27 21.47 3.13
C ALA A 430 -16.57 22.17 4.32
N TRP A 431 -16.60 21.53 5.51
CA TRP A 431 -15.90 22.00 6.69
C TRP A 431 -14.38 21.98 6.51
N LEU A 432 -13.81 20.92 5.90
CA LEU A 432 -12.38 20.82 5.59
C LEU A 432 -11.91 21.92 4.64
N ILE A 433 -12.65 22.14 3.54
CA ILE A 433 -12.34 23.19 2.56
C ILE A 433 -12.39 24.57 3.23
N THR A 434 -13.41 24.82 4.06
CA THR A 434 -13.55 26.09 4.78
C THR A 434 -12.42 26.30 5.78
N ALA A 435 -12.04 25.25 6.52
CA ALA A 435 -10.91 25.29 7.45
C ALA A 435 -9.61 25.60 6.70
N ALA A 436 -9.31 24.89 5.62
CA ALA A 436 -8.12 25.11 4.79
C ALA A 436 -8.08 26.52 4.17
N ALA A 437 -9.22 27.02 3.65
CA ALA A 437 -9.34 28.37 3.10
C ALA A 437 -9.06 29.46 4.15
N ARG A 438 -9.62 29.31 5.36
CA ARG A 438 -9.36 30.23 6.47
C ARG A 438 -7.93 30.13 6.99
N ALA A 439 -7.36 28.93 6.98
CA ALA A 439 -5.98 28.70 7.39
C ALA A 439 -4.98 29.46 6.51
N ALA A 440 -5.24 29.51 5.20
CA ALA A 440 -4.43 30.25 4.24
C ALA A 440 -4.43 31.77 4.49
N GLY A 441 -5.55 32.33 4.97
CA GLY A 441 -5.67 33.78 5.25
C GLY A 441 -5.34 34.21 6.69
N SER A 442 -5.75 33.42 7.69
CA SER A 442 -5.75 33.81 9.11
C SER A 442 -4.92 32.86 10.01
N GLY A 443 -4.26 31.87 9.43
CA GLY A 443 -3.35 30.96 10.14
C GLY A 443 -4.04 29.82 10.89
N ARG A 444 -3.24 29.06 11.66
CA ARG A 444 -3.63 27.78 12.30
C ARG A 444 -4.85 27.88 13.22
N ALA A 445 -4.98 28.97 13.98
CA ALA A 445 -6.05 29.12 14.98
C ALA A 445 -7.45 29.14 14.33
N ALA A 446 -7.62 29.87 13.22
CA ALA A 446 -8.89 29.93 12.50
C ALA A 446 -9.30 28.57 11.90
N ALA A 447 -8.32 27.76 11.50
CA ALA A 447 -8.55 26.41 11.01
C ALA A 447 -9.04 25.48 12.13
N VAL A 448 -8.38 25.52 13.30
CA VAL A 448 -8.80 24.76 14.50
C VAL A 448 -10.23 25.13 14.91
N GLU A 449 -10.54 26.42 15.05
CA GLU A 449 -11.88 26.89 15.40
C GLU A 449 -12.94 26.39 14.40
N THR A 450 -12.63 26.43 13.10
CA THR A 450 -13.55 25.98 12.06
C THR A 450 -13.79 24.47 12.13
N LEU A 451 -12.75 23.67 12.38
CA LEU A 451 -12.89 22.22 12.53
C LEU A 451 -13.65 21.84 13.80
N GLU A 452 -13.41 22.54 14.92
CA GLU A 452 -14.16 22.32 16.17
C GLU A 452 -15.65 22.61 15.99
N ARG A 453 -16.01 23.67 15.26
CA ARG A 453 -17.41 23.94 14.88
C ARG A 453 -17.99 22.84 14.00
N GLY A 454 -17.23 22.37 13.00
CA GLY A 454 -17.65 21.25 12.17
C GLY A 454 -17.89 19.96 12.97
N LEU A 455 -17.04 19.68 13.96
CA LEU A 455 -17.19 18.52 14.85
C LEU A 455 -18.38 18.64 15.83
N GLN A 456 -18.81 19.87 16.18
CA GLN A 456 -20.05 20.06 16.94
C GLN A 456 -21.28 19.66 16.12
N ALA A 457 -21.28 19.96 14.82
CA ALA A 457 -22.36 19.58 13.89
C ALA A 457 -22.27 18.10 13.48
N HIS A 458 -21.06 17.59 13.25
CA HIS A 458 -20.82 16.24 12.72
C HIS A 458 -19.76 15.48 13.54
N PRO A 459 -20.08 15.04 14.77
CA PRO A 459 -19.12 14.37 15.64
C PRO A 459 -18.64 13.01 15.09
N GLY A 460 -19.44 12.35 14.25
CA GLY A 460 -19.07 11.07 13.62
C GLY A 460 -18.14 11.17 12.40
N ALA A 461 -17.84 12.38 11.92
CA ALA A 461 -17.01 12.57 10.72
C ALA A 461 -15.51 12.40 11.04
N ASP A 462 -14.97 11.22 10.75
CA ASP A 462 -13.58 10.87 11.05
C ASP A 462 -12.56 11.78 10.34
N ALA A 463 -12.85 12.22 9.13
CA ALA A 463 -12.02 13.13 8.35
C ALA A 463 -11.78 14.47 9.08
N LEU A 464 -12.77 14.98 9.81
CA LEU A 464 -12.64 16.21 10.61
C LEU A 464 -11.74 16.01 11.83
N TRP A 465 -11.88 14.88 12.53
CA TRP A 465 -11.00 14.51 13.64
C TRP A 465 -9.55 14.34 13.18
N LEU A 466 -9.34 13.67 12.04
CA LEU A 466 -8.01 13.49 11.44
C LEU A 466 -7.39 14.84 11.04
N ALA A 467 -8.18 15.75 10.47
CA ALA A 467 -7.73 17.10 10.14
C ALA A 467 -7.37 17.93 11.39
N LEU A 468 -8.19 17.87 12.44
CA LEU A 468 -7.92 18.56 13.70
C LEU A 468 -6.67 18.00 14.38
N ALA A 469 -6.49 16.69 14.35
CA ALA A 469 -5.32 16.02 14.90
C ALA A 469 -4.01 16.43 14.19
N ARG A 470 -4.03 16.72 12.88
CA ARG A 470 -2.87 17.29 12.15
C ARG A 470 -2.48 18.67 12.69
N LEU A 471 -3.47 19.45 13.12
CA LEU A 471 -3.27 20.78 13.72
C LEU A 471 -3.01 20.75 15.23
N ARG A 472 -2.73 19.60 15.82
CA ARG A 472 -2.37 19.43 17.23
C ARG A 472 -1.10 18.60 17.36
N THR A 473 -0.42 18.68 18.50
CA THR A 473 0.81 17.91 18.74
C THR A 473 0.79 17.25 20.12
N GLY A 474 1.63 16.22 20.30
CA GLY A 474 1.80 15.52 21.57
C GLY A 474 0.49 15.03 22.18
N VAL A 475 0.28 15.36 23.46
CA VAL A 475 -0.87 14.93 24.27
C VAL A 475 -2.19 15.43 23.70
N GLU A 476 -2.23 16.69 23.25
CA GLU A 476 -3.44 17.30 22.67
C GLU A 476 -3.90 16.53 21.42
N ARG A 477 -2.95 16.15 20.55
CA ARG A 477 -3.22 15.32 19.36
C ARG A 477 -3.79 13.97 19.75
N ARG A 478 -3.18 13.27 20.71
CA ARG A 478 -3.65 11.96 21.20
C ARG A 478 -5.07 12.07 21.75
N ASP A 479 -5.35 13.07 22.57
CA ASP A 479 -6.65 13.19 23.24
C ASP A 479 -7.76 13.52 22.24
N THR A 480 -7.48 14.38 21.24
CA THR A 480 -8.36 14.59 20.08
C THR A 480 -8.64 13.30 19.32
N LEU A 481 -7.62 12.47 19.04
CA LEU A 481 -7.81 11.20 18.36
C LEU A 481 -8.61 10.20 19.20
N ARG A 482 -8.45 10.18 20.52
CA ARG A 482 -9.25 9.35 21.43
C ARG A 482 -10.72 9.77 21.49
N GLU A 483 -11.00 11.06 21.37
CA GLU A 483 -12.38 11.56 21.23
C GLU A 483 -12.95 11.17 19.87
N GLY A 484 -12.16 11.32 18.80
CA GLY A 484 -12.53 10.87 17.46
C GLY A 484 -12.89 9.39 17.40
N VAL A 485 -12.07 8.50 17.98
CA VAL A 485 -12.36 7.05 18.04
C VAL A 485 -13.63 6.76 18.85
N ARG A 486 -13.91 7.52 19.91
CA ARG A 486 -15.16 7.39 20.68
C ARG A 486 -16.38 7.83 19.87
N ALA A 487 -16.24 8.87 19.04
CA ALA A 487 -17.32 9.39 18.22
C ALA A 487 -17.54 8.59 16.92
N ALA A 488 -16.48 7.97 16.38
CA ALA A 488 -16.48 7.16 15.17
C ALA A 488 -15.72 5.83 15.37
N PRO A 489 -16.27 4.87 16.14
CA PRO A 489 -15.57 3.64 16.53
C PRO A 489 -15.28 2.68 15.37
N GLY A 490 -15.94 2.86 14.22
CA GLY A 490 -15.74 2.06 13.02
C GLY A 490 -14.64 2.57 12.08
N SER A 491 -13.89 3.63 12.44
CA SER A 491 -12.85 4.21 11.57
C SER A 491 -11.47 3.56 11.81
N PRO A 492 -10.98 2.68 10.91
CA PRO A 492 -9.63 2.14 11.01
C PRO A 492 -8.57 3.25 10.86
N ALA A 493 -8.86 4.31 10.11
CA ALA A 493 -7.95 5.44 9.92
C ALA A 493 -7.68 6.18 11.24
N LEU A 494 -8.72 6.45 12.03
CA LEU A 494 -8.55 7.09 13.35
C LEU A 494 -7.75 6.20 14.31
N LEU A 495 -8.01 4.90 14.33
CA LEU A 495 -7.27 3.95 15.16
C LEU A 495 -5.79 3.88 14.78
N THR A 496 -5.47 3.81 13.48
CA THR A 496 -4.09 3.80 12.98
C THR A 496 -3.34 5.09 13.35
N VAL A 497 -3.97 6.25 13.19
CA VAL A 497 -3.34 7.54 13.53
C VAL A 497 -3.21 7.73 15.05
N LEU A 498 -4.18 7.23 15.83
CA LEU A 498 -4.10 7.18 17.29
C LEU A 498 -2.95 6.28 17.75
N ALA A 499 -2.82 5.08 17.17
CA ALA A 499 -1.75 4.14 17.49
C ALA A 499 -0.38 4.81 17.32
N ARG A 500 -0.19 5.53 16.21
CA ARG A 500 1.06 6.28 15.97
C ARG A 500 1.27 7.41 16.98
N ALA A 501 0.23 8.17 17.32
CA ALA A 501 0.33 9.23 18.33
C ALA A 501 0.66 8.68 19.73
N GLU A 502 0.10 7.52 20.10
CA GLU A 502 0.41 6.83 21.37
C GLU A 502 1.83 6.27 21.36
N PHE A 503 2.29 5.71 20.24
CA PHE A 503 3.67 5.27 20.06
C PHE A 503 4.65 6.45 20.21
N ASP A 504 4.41 7.57 19.53
CA ASP A 504 5.26 8.78 19.60
C ASP A 504 5.39 9.31 21.05
N LEU A 505 4.32 9.18 21.84
CA LEU A 505 4.27 9.54 23.26
C LEU A 505 4.89 8.49 24.21
N GLY A 506 5.44 7.40 23.68
CA GLY A 506 6.09 6.35 24.45
C GLY A 506 5.12 5.37 25.12
N ALA A 507 3.94 5.16 24.53
CA ALA A 507 2.96 4.16 24.95
C ALA A 507 2.83 3.03 23.91
N PRO A 508 3.89 2.22 23.66
CA PRO A 508 3.89 1.21 22.60
C PRO A 508 2.87 0.09 22.80
N GLY A 509 2.52 -0.25 24.05
CA GLY A 509 1.48 -1.25 24.33
C GLY A 509 0.08 -0.79 23.89
N ALA A 510 -0.28 0.45 24.22
CA ALA A 510 -1.54 1.05 23.76
C ALA A 510 -1.57 1.18 22.23
N ALA A 511 -0.44 1.55 21.62
CA ALA A 511 -0.30 1.58 20.17
C ALA A 511 -0.55 0.21 19.52
N ALA A 512 0.02 -0.87 20.08
CA ALA A 512 -0.19 -2.23 19.58
C ALA A 512 -1.67 -2.66 19.67
N GLU A 513 -2.37 -2.33 20.76
CA GLU A 513 -3.82 -2.56 20.90
C GLU A 513 -4.62 -1.82 19.82
N ARG A 514 -4.34 -0.53 19.62
CA ARG A 514 -5.02 0.29 18.60
C ARG A 514 -4.78 -0.22 17.19
N TYR A 515 -3.57 -0.70 16.87
CA TYR A 515 -3.30 -1.36 15.59
C TYR A 515 -4.10 -2.65 15.43
N ALA A 516 -4.18 -3.48 16.48
CA ALA A 516 -4.98 -4.70 16.45
C ALA A 516 -6.48 -4.40 16.22
N GLU A 517 -7.03 -3.39 16.91
CA GLU A 517 -8.39 -2.91 16.69
C GLU A 517 -8.59 -2.42 15.25
N ALA A 518 -7.66 -1.63 14.70
CA ALA A 518 -7.72 -1.17 13.31
C ALA A 518 -7.73 -2.34 12.32
N PHE A 519 -6.87 -3.34 12.53
CA PHE A 519 -6.74 -4.50 11.65
C PHE A 519 -7.90 -5.48 11.74
N ALA A 520 -8.66 -5.45 12.84
CA ALA A 520 -9.93 -6.17 12.96
C ALA A 520 -11.04 -5.54 12.10
N LEU A 521 -10.97 -4.23 11.84
CA LEU A 521 -11.94 -3.51 11.00
C LEU A 521 -11.58 -3.56 9.51
N ALA A 522 -10.29 -3.39 9.19
CA ALA A 522 -9.80 -3.42 7.82
C ALA A 522 -8.35 -3.96 7.77
N PRO A 523 -7.98 -4.78 6.78
CA PRO A 523 -6.60 -5.23 6.63
C PRO A 523 -5.63 -4.05 6.59
N GLY A 524 -4.65 -4.04 7.49
CA GLY A 524 -3.64 -2.97 7.53
C GLY A 524 -2.67 -3.02 6.35
N ALA A 525 -2.34 -1.84 5.81
CA ALA A 525 -1.31 -1.67 4.80
C ALA A 525 0.07 -2.15 5.31
N ALA A 526 1.00 -2.41 4.38
CA ALA A 526 2.34 -2.90 4.72
C ALA A 526 3.08 -2.00 5.74
N VAL A 527 2.94 -0.68 5.61
CA VAL A 527 3.54 0.30 6.52
C VAL A 527 2.93 0.26 7.92
N ASP A 528 1.61 0.09 8.02
CA ASP A 528 0.92 0.03 9.32
C ASP A 528 1.23 -1.28 10.05
N ARG A 529 1.33 -2.39 9.31
CA ARG A 529 1.77 -3.67 9.90
C ARG A 529 3.23 -3.61 10.35
N ALA A 530 4.11 -2.93 9.62
CA ALA A 530 5.47 -2.69 10.11
C ALA A 530 5.46 -1.88 11.41
N ALA A 531 4.69 -0.80 11.47
CA ALA A 531 4.56 0.01 12.69
C ALA A 531 3.96 -0.77 13.87
N ALA A 532 2.96 -1.62 13.62
CA ALA A 532 2.40 -2.52 14.63
C ALA A 532 3.43 -3.53 15.16
N SER A 533 4.25 -4.11 14.27
CA SER A 533 5.37 -4.96 14.67
C SER A 533 6.35 -4.22 15.59
N VAL A 534 6.72 -2.99 15.26
CA VAL A 534 7.62 -2.18 16.09
C VAL A 534 7.00 -1.89 17.46
N ALA A 535 5.71 -1.52 17.49
CA ALA A 535 4.98 -1.32 18.75
C ALA A 535 4.93 -2.58 19.62
N LEU A 536 4.76 -3.77 19.02
CA LEU A 536 4.79 -5.06 19.74
C LEU A 536 6.18 -5.38 20.30
N VAL A 537 7.24 -5.12 19.54
CA VAL A 537 8.63 -5.30 20.00
C VAL A 537 8.96 -4.35 21.15
N ASP A 538 8.68 -3.06 21.00
CA ASP A 538 9.00 -2.04 22.01
C ASP A 538 8.16 -2.18 23.29
N SER A 539 6.94 -2.72 23.18
CA SER A 539 6.11 -3.06 24.35
C SER A 539 6.47 -4.39 25.01
N GLN A 540 7.33 -5.20 24.39
CA GLN A 540 7.68 -6.56 24.82
C GLN A 540 6.45 -7.48 25.02
N SER A 541 5.39 -7.25 24.24
CA SER A 541 4.11 -7.94 24.43
C SER A 541 4.08 -9.32 23.77
N ASP A 542 4.26 -9.37 22.45
CA ASP A 542 4.15 -10.60 21.65
C ASP A 542 5.11 -10.55 20.45
N VAL A 543 6.27 -11.20 20.61
CA VAL A 543 7.33 -11.25 19.59
C VAL A 543 6.93 -12.11 18.39
N ASP A 544 6.12 -13.15 18.60
CA ASP A 544 5.67 -14.03 17.52
C ASP A 544 4.70 -13.28 16.59
N LEU A 545 3.75 -12.54 17.17
CA LEU A 545 2.85 -11.68 16.41
C LEU A 545 3.61 -10.54 15.72
N ALA A 546 4.64 -9.98 16.36
CA ALA A 546 5.52 -9.00 15.72
C ALA A 546 6.18 -9.58 14.47
N LEU A 547 6.75 -10.80 14.55
CA LEU A 547 7.34 -11.50 13.40
C LEU A 547 6.31 -11.72 12.28
N VAL A 548 5.06 -12.06 12.60
CA VAL A 548 3.98 -12.21 11.60
C VAL A 548 3.77 -10.89 10.85
N HIS A 549 3.58 -9.79 11.57
CA HIS A 549 3.36 -8.48 10.96
C HIS A 549 4.58 -7.98 10.17
N ALA A 550 5.79 -8.14 10.72
CA ALA A 550 7.03 -7.75 10.05
C ALA A 550 7.28 -8.56 8.78
N ARG A 551 7.09 -9.89 8.81
CA ARG A 551 7.25 -10.73 7.62
C ARG A 551 6.24 -10.39 6.54
N PHE A 552 4.99 -10.07 6.92
CA PHE A 552 4.01 -9.55 5.97
C PHE A 552 4.52 -8.25 5.33
N ALA A 553 4.88 -7.25 6.15
CA ALA A 553 5.36 -5.96 5.65
C ALA A 553 6.59 -6.12 4.73
N ARG A 554 7.54 -6.97 5.11
CA ARG A 554 8.74 -7.29 4.33
C ARG A 554 8.42 -7.95 2.98
N ARG A 555 7.39 -8.79 2.91
CA ARG A 555 6.92 -9.41 1.65
C ARG A 555 6.12 -8.44 0.78
N ALA A 556 5.22 -7.69 1.41
CA ALA A 556 4.36 -6.72 0.74
C ALA A 556 5.14 -5.52 0.19
N ALA A 557 6.27 -5.14 0.82
CA ALA A 557 7.14 -4.08 0.33
C ALA A 557 8.64 -4.45 0.45
N PRO A 558 9.20 -5.32 -0.43
CA PRO A 558 10.52 -5.89 -0.22
C PRO A 558 11.72 -4.94 -0.34
N ASP A 559 11.50 -3.72 -0.81
CA ASP A 559 12.53 -2.67 -0.89
C ASP A 559 12.31 -1.53 0.07
N ALA A 560 11.15 -1.48 0.71
CA ALA A 560 10.92 -0.43 1.67
C ALA A 560 11.80 -0.67 2.89
N ALA A 561 12.51 0.38 3.32
CA ALA A 561 13.36 0.32 4.50
C ALA A 561 12.57 -0.11 5.75
N PHE A 562 11.34 0.41 5.92
CA PHE A 562 10.47 0.09 7.06
C PHE A 562 10.19 -1.42 7.23
N GLY A 563 10.08 -2.19 6.13
CA GLY A 563 9.75 -3.61 6.20
C GLY A 563 10.95 -4.45 6.66
N ALA A 564 12.14 -4.09 6.19
CA ALA A 564 13.40 -4.68 6.67
C ALA A 564 13.72 -4.25 8.10
N ASP A 565 13.43 -2.99 8.46
CA ASP A 565 13.60 -2.48 9.81
C ASP A 565 12.72 -3.23 10.83
N ALA A 566 11.42 -3.34 10.56
CA ALA A 566 10.50 -4.06 11.42
C ALA A 566 10.87 -5.55 11.58
N LEU A 567 11.29 -6.21 10.49
CA LEU A 567 11.72 -7.60 10.54
C LEU A 567 13.03 -7.77 11.30
N GLY A 568 13.99 -6.88 11.08
CA GLY A 568 15.26 -6.88 11.80
C GLY A 568 15.05 -6.73 13.31
N GLN A 569 14.17 -5.82 13.73
CA GLN A 569 13.82 -5.66 15.14
C GLN A 569 13.11 -6.88 15.74
N ALA A 570 12.12 -7.44 15.03
CA ALA A 570 11.39 -8.61 15.50
C ALA A 570 12.30 -9.85 15.61
N LEU A 571 13.22 -10.04 14.65
CA LEU A 571 14.24 -11.10 14.69
C LEU A 571 15.24 -10.88 15.84
N PHE A 572 15.62 -9.63 16.10
CA PHE A 572 16.50 -9.33 17.23
C PHE A 572 15.82 -9.66 18.56
N ALA A 573 14.54 -9.30 18.70
CA ALA A 573 13.73 -9.63 19.87
C ALA A 573 13.50 -11.15 20.03
N SER A 574 13.44 -11.92 18.94
CA SER A 574 13.35 -13.39 18.98
C SER A 574 14.69 -14.08 19.25
N GLY A 575 15.81 -13.34 19.25
CA GLY A 575 17.16 -13.86 19.47
C GLY A 575 17.90 -14.30 18.20
N GLU A 576 17.34 -14.08 17.01
CA GLU A 576 17.96 -14.39 15.71
C GLU A 576 18.90 -13.24 15.27
N VAL A 577 19.97 -13.00 16.04
CA VAL A 577 20.83 -11.80 15.95
C VAL A 577 21.47 -11.62 14.56
N GLU A 578 21.96 -12.68 13.93
CA GLU A 578 22.64 -12.62 12.64
C GLU A 578 21.67 -12.26 11.50
N ALA A 579 20.47 -12.84 11.52
CA ALA A 579 19.42 -12.54 10.56
C ALA A 579 18.90 -11.10 10.78
N ALA A 580 18.75 -10.69 12.04
CA ALA A 580 18.38 -9.33 12.41
C ALA A 580 19.38 -8.29 11.88
N GLU A 581 20.68 -8.52 12.05
CA GLU A 581 21.71 -7.59 11.57
C GLU A 581 21.70 -7.46 10.05
N ALA A 582 21.47 -8.56 9.32
CA ALA A 582 21.35 -8.54 7.86
C ALA A 582 20.18 -7.66 7.41
N GLU A 583 19.00 -7.81 8.02
CA GLU A 583 17.81 -7.01 7.70
C GLU A 583 17.96 -5.54 8.14
N LEU A 584 18.54 -5.25 9.32
CA LEU A 584 18.75 -3.87 9.77
C LEU A 584 19.79 -3.12 8.92
N ARG A 585 20.87 -3.78 8.48
CA ARG A 585 21.81 -3.18 7.52
C ARG A 585 21.14 -2.93 6.18
N LEU A 586 20.27 -3.84 5.75
CA LEU A 586 19.49 -3.66 4.53
C LEU A 586 18.54 -2.47 4.64
N ALA A 587 17.84 -2.32 5.77
CA ALA A 587 16.98 -1.18 6.05
C ALA A 587 17.77 0.13 5.97
N VAL A 588 18.91 0.22 6.66
CA VAL A 588 19.80 1.40 6.63
C VAL A 588 20.30 1.71 5.21
N SER A 589 20.66 0.70 4.42
CA SER A 589 21.12 0.92 3.04
C SER A 589 20.02 1.45 2.10
N ARG A 590 18.76 1.29 2.48
CA ARG A 590 17.58 1.70 1.69
C ARG A 590 16.86 2.90 2.28
N ALA A 591 17.20 3.28 3.51
CA ALA A 591 16.64 4.43 4.20
C ALA A 591 17.01 5.72 3.46
N GLY A 592 15.99 6.52 3.13
CA GLY A 592 16.20 7.88 2.65
C GLY A 592 16.76 8.77 3.76
N ALA A 593 17.14 10.01 3.42
CA ALA A 593 17.73 10.96 4.37
C ALA A 593 16.86 11.27 5.62
N ARG A 594 15.56 10.93 5.58
CA ARG A 594 14.59 11.16 6.66
C ARG A 594 14.18 9.91 7.45
N ASP A 595 14.53 8.70 6.99
CA ASP A 595 14.17 7.45 7.66
C ASP A 595 15.31 6.99 8.58
N LEU A 596 15.44 7.66 9.73
CA LEU A 596 16.59 7.52 10.62
C LEU A 596 16.34 6.60 11.82
N ALA A 597 15.12 6.07 11.97
CA ALA A 597 14.80 5.10 13.02
C ALA A 597 15.54 3.76 12.83
N ALA A 598 15.73 3.30 11.60
CA ALA A 598 16.51 2.08 11.31
C ALA A 598 17.96 2.16 11.82
N HIS A 599 18.53 3.36 11.87
CA HIS A 599 19.87 3.57 12.45
C HIS A 599 19.88 3.39 13.97
N LEU A 600 18.82 3.79 14.68
CA LEU A 600 18.68 3.53 16.12
C LEU A 600 18.60 2.02 16.39
N HIS A 601 17.77 1.30 15.63
CA HIS A 601 17.60 -0.14 15.84
C HIS A 601 18.88 -0.92 15.52
N LEU A 602 19.62 -0.53 14.46
CA LEU A 602 20.95 -1.08 14.20
C LEU A 602 21.95 -0.75 15.32
N SER A 603 21.91 0.48 15.87
CA SER A 603 22.75 0.86 17.01
C SER A 603 22.49 -0.03 18.23
N ARG A 604 21.21 -0.26 18.57
CA ARG A 604 20.78 -1.14 19.66
C ARG A 604 21.35 -2.55 19.51
N LEU A 605 21.25 -3.13 18.31
CA LEU A 605 21.81 -4.46 18.02
C LEU A 605 23.33 -4.48 18.17
N LEU A 606 24.04 -3.50 17.58
CA LEU A 606 25.50 -3.43 17.63
C LEU A 606 26.02 -3.24 19.06
N ALA A 607 25.32 -2.44 19.87
CA ALA A 607 25.63 -2.26 21.29
C ALA A 607 25.48 -3.57 22.07
N ALA A 608 24.40 -4.34 21.82
CA ALA A 608 24.21 -5.66 22.43
C ALA A 608 25.29 -6.68 22.02
N ARG A 609 25.87 -6.53 20.82
CA ARG A 609 27.03 -7.32 20.36
C ARG A 609 28.37 -6.85 20.95
N GLY A 610 28.41 -5.70 21.64
CA GLY A 610 29.64 -5.09 22.16
C GLY A 610 30.45 -4.29 21.14
N ASP A 611 29.92 -4.03 19.93
CA ASP A 611 30.55 -3.12 18.96
C ASP A 611 30.17 -1.67 19.25
N ALA A 612 30.78 -1.12 20.30
CA ALA A 612 30.50 0.23 20.78
C ALA A 612 30.76 1.30 19.72
N THR A 613 31.84 1.18 18.93
CA THR A 613 32.19 2.19 17.92
C THR A 613 31.15 2.26 16.80
N SER A 614 30.72 1.11 16.26
CA SER A 614 29.69 1.11 15.21
C SER A 614 28.31 1.48 15.77
N ALA A 615 28.02 1.09 17.01
CA ALA A 615 26.79 1.47 17.70
C ALA A 615 26.69 3.00 17.86
N SER A 616 27.74 3.67 18.34
CA SER A 616 27.77 5.14 18.46
C SER A 616 27.57 5.81 17.11
N ARG A 617 28.26 5.33 16.07
CA ARG A 617 28.11 5.91 14.72
C ARG A 617 26.66 5.80 14.22
N ALA A 618 26.01 4.66 14.46
CA ALA A 618 24.62 4.44 14.08
C ALA A 618 23.67 5.34 14.91
N ALA A 619 23.88 5.47 16.22
CA ALA A 619 23.06 6.34 17.07
C ALA A 619 23.20 7.83 16.73
N LEU A 620 24.42 8.31 16.42
CA LEU A 620 24.62 9.68 15.91
C LEU A 620 23.81 9.93 14.65
N ARG A 621 23.79 8.94 13.75
CA ARG A 621 23.03 9.05 12.50
C ARG A 621 21.53 9.00 12.75
N ALA A 622 21.07 8.27 13.75
CA ALA A 622 19.67 8.30 14.16
C ALA A 622 19.26 9.69 14.68
N LEU A 623 20.11 10.30 15.52
CA LEU A 623 19.88 11.62 16.13
C LEU A 623 19.95 12.79 15.14
N SER A 624 20.50 12.61 13.94
CA SER A 624 20.41 13.63 12.89
C SER A 624 18.98 13.75 12.32
N GLY A 625 18.01 12.97 12.79
CA GLY A 625 16.64 12.94 12.28
C GLY A 625 15.59 13.36 13.29
N ALA A 626 14.37 13.49 12.80
CA ALA A 626 13.19 13.51 13.65
C ALA A 626 12.88 12.07 14.11
N LEU A 627 13.09 11.79 15.39
CA LEU A 627 12.70 10.55 16.06
C LEU A 627 11.54 10.82 17.02
N ALA A 628 10.80 9.78 17.41
CA ALA A 628 9.91 9.88 18.56
C ALA A 628 10.72 10.23 19.82
N ALA A 629 10.13 10.99 20.75
CA ALA A 629 10.88 11.51 21.90
C ALA A 629 11.51 10.41 22.77
N HIS A 630 10.87 9.25 22.86
CA HIS A 630 11.42 8.10 23.59
C HIS A 630 12.59 7.43 22.82
N GLN A 631 12.48 7.30 21.50
CA GLN A 631 13.55 6.82 20.62
C GLN A 631 14.76 7.75 20.62
N GLN A 632 14.53 9.06 20.64
CA GLN A 632 15.60 10.06 20.77
C GLN A 632 16.37 9.86 22.08
N ARG A 633 15.65 9.77 23.22
CA ARG A 633 16.28 9.49 24.53
C ARG A 633 17.06 8.19 24.53
N GLU A 634 16.55 7.16 23.87
CA GLU A 634 17.24 5.88 23.75
C GLU A 634 18.54 6.01 22.94
N ALA A 635 18.51 6.70 21.79
CA ALA A 635 19.69 6.95 20.98
C ALA A 635 20.76 7.72 21.78
N GLU A 636 20.36 8.74 22.56
CA GLU A 636 21.25 9.48 23.45
C GLU A 636 21.87 8.57 24.54
N VAL A 637 21.09 7.66 25.11
CA VAL A 637 21.59 6.69 26.11
C VAL A 637 22.60 5.74 25.47
N LEU A 638 22.31 5.19 24.29
CA LEU A 638 23.22 4.29 23.56
C LEU A 638 24.56 4.98 23.24
N LEU A 639 24.54 6.28 22.87
CA LEU A 639 25.75 7.07 22.66
C LEU A 639 26.60 7.23 23.92
N ARG A 640 25.95 7.46 25.07
CA ARG A 640 26.65 7.62 26.35
C ARG A 640 27.28 6.33 26.85
N ILE A 641 26.61 5.19 26.65
CA ILE A 641 27.12 3.88 27.08
C ILE A 641 28.31 3.44 26.23
N ALA A 642 28.28 3.74 24.93
CA ALA A 642 29.27 3.25 23.98
C ALA A 642 30.59 4.06 23.97
N ALA A 643 30.71 5.17 24.69
CA ALA A 643 31.91 6.00 24.65
C ALA A 643 32.32 6.56 26.02
N THR A 644 33.52 6.16 26.49
CA THR A 644 34.09 6.52 27.79
C THR A 644 35.24 7.52 27.70
N ASP A 645 35.40 8.21 26.56
CA ASP A 645 36.58 9.05 26.32
C ASP A 645 36.58 10.28 27.22
N SER A 646 37.65 10.47 28.00
CA SER A 646 37.92 11.71 28.75
C SER A 646 38.51 12.82 27.87
N ARG A 647 38.83 12.50 26.62
CA ARG A 647 39.32 13.45 25.60
C ARG A 647 38.71 13.10 24.26
N LEU A 648 38.10 14.07 23.60
CA LEU A 648 37.46 13.94 22.31
C LEU A 648 37.96 15.01 21.35
N GLU A 649 38.34 14.62 20.14
CA GLU A 649 38.75 15.54 19.08
C GLU A 649 37.76 15.41 17.91
N THR A 650 37.20 16.54 17.48
CA THR A 650 36.27 16.61 16.36
C THR A 650 36.66 17.70 15.38
N THR A 651 36.31 17.54 14.11
CA THR A 651 36.65 18.49 13.05
C THR A 651 35.67 19.65 13.04
N LEU A 652 36.20 20.88 13.10
CA LEU A 652 35.43 22.09 12.82
C LEU A 652 35.38 22.28 11.29
N ARG A 653 34.17 22.44 10.75
CA ARG A 653 33.94 22.67 9.32
C ARG A 653 33.31 24.03 9.08
N GLY A 654 33.67 24.66 7.97
CA GLY A 654 32.97 25.85 7.50
C GLY A 654 31.54 25.50 7.09
N LEU A 655 30.60 26.42 7.27
CA LEU A 655 29.21 26.27 6.88
C LEU A 655 28.88 27.23 5.73
N GLY A 656 28.38 26.67 4.63
CA GLY A 656 27.97 27.42 3.45
C GLY A 656 26.55 27.06 2.98
N PRO A 657 26.11 27.67 1.85
CA PRO A 657 24.79 27.43 1.24
C PRO A 657 24.41 25.96 1.03
N GLU A 658 25.40 25.14 0.71
CA GLU A 658 25.23 23.73 0.35
C GLU A 658 25.50 22.78 1.53
N GLY A 659 25.75 23.32 2.74
CA GLY A 659 26.04 22.55 3.94
C GLY A 659 27.49 22.69 4.43
N PRO A 660 28.01 21.71 5.19
CA PRO A 660 29.35 21.77 5.75
C PRO A 660 30.42 21.61 4.66
N GLY A 661 31.31 22.59 4.57
CA GLY A 661 32.41 22.67 3.61
C GLY A 661 33.74 22.15 4.16
N GLU A 662 34.82 22.86 3.83
CA GLU A 662 36.18 22.48 4.20
C GLU A 662 36.41 22.45 5.71
N ALA A 663 37.37 21.61 6.12
CA ALA A 663 37.82 21.55 7.50
C ALA A 663 38.62 22.82 7.83
N LEU A 664 38.11 23.62 8.75
CA LEU A 664 38.75 24.86 9.21
C LEU A 664 39.70 24.60 10.37
N GLY A 665 39.53 23.46 11.07
CA GLY A 665 40.34 23.12 12.22
C GLY A 665 39.78 21.96 13.03
N ALA A 666 40.19 21.91 14.29
CA ALA A 666 39.73 20.93 15.27
C ALA A 666 39.18 21.63 16.52
N LEU A 667 38.16 21.00 17.10
CA LEU A 667 37.66 21.28 18.43
C LEU A 667 38.02 20.08 19.31
N ILE A 668 38.76 20.34 20.38
CA ILE A 668 39.22 19.34 21.33
C ILE A 668 38.46 19.56 22.64
N LEU A 669 37.77 18.54 23.10
CA LEU A 669 37.05 18.52 24.38
C LEU A 669 37.85 17.64 25.35
N ASN A 670 38.28 18.22 26.48
CA ASN A 670 39.05 17.55 27.53
C ASN A 670 38.28 17.60 28.85
N GLU A 671 37.82 16.46 29.34
CA GLU A 671 37.16 16.35 30.63
C GLU A 671 38.21 16.33 31.76
N THR A 672 38.03 17.20 32.75
CA THR A 672 38.92 17.34 33.92
C THR A 672 38.10 17.25 35.21
N GLU A 673 38.76 17.13 36.37
CA GLU A 673 38.08 17.15 37.67
C GLU A 673 37.29 18.45 37.93
N GLU A 674 37.71 19.56 37.33
CA GLU A 674 37.07 20.88 37.47
C GLU A 674 35.92 21.11 36.45
N GLY A 675 35.68 20.15 35.54
CA GLY A 675 34.70 20.25 34.46
C GLY A 675 35.33 20.10 33.07
N LEU A 676 34.64 20.58 32.04
CA LEU A 676 35.03 20.37 30.65
C LEU A 676 35.80 21.56 30.09
N ILE A 677 36.91 21.27 29.42
CA ILE A 677 37.73 22.24 28.70
C ILE A 677 37.51 22.06 27.20
N LEU A 678 37.14 23.12 26.49
CA LEU A 678 37.04 23.14 25.02
C LEU A 678 38.17 23.99 24.45
N ASP A 679 39.04 23.36 23.65
CA ASP A 679 40.11 24.01 22.92
C ASP A 679 39.74 24.05 21.43
N LEU A 680 39.55 25.26 20.90
CA LEU A 680 39.31 25.49 19.47
C LEU A 680 40.64 25.85 18.80
N ALA A 681 41.06 25.05 17.82
CA ALA A 681 42.23 25.29 16.99
C ALA A 681 41.80 25.35 15.51
N ALA A 682 41.62 26.55 14.97
CA ALA A 682 41.10 26.75 13.61
C ALA A 682 41.74 27.93 12.88
N ILE A 683 41.75 27.88 11.55
CA ILE A 683 42.31 28.88 10.65
C ILE A 683 41.23 29.32 9.65
N GLY A 684 41.24 30.59 9.25
CA GLY A 684 40.30 31.13 8.26
C GLY A 684 38.93 31.49 8.82
N LEU A 685 38.81 31.63 10.15
CA LEU A 685 37.58 32.14 10.76
C LEU A 685 37.49 33.68 10.64
N PRO A 686 36.29 34.27 10.61
CA PRO A 686 36.13 35.73 10.65
C PRO A 686 36.77 36.33 11.91
N GLU A 687 37.51 37.43 11.78
CA GLU A 687 38.12 38.12 12.92
C GLU A 687 37.04 38.73 13.84
N GLY A 688 37.20 38.58 15.16
CA GLY A 688 36.25 39.09 16.17
C GLY A 688 35.86 38.05 17.22
N VAL A 689 34.88 38.37 18.06
CA VAL A 689 34.27 37.39 18.97
C VAL A 689 33.25 36.58 18.16
N ALA A 690 33.22 35.26 18.36
CA ALA A 690 32.21 34.38 17.83
C ALA A 690 31.34 33.87 18.97
N MET A 691 30.03 34.02 18.82
CA MET A 691 29.05 33.43 19.72
C MET A 691 28.94 31.94 19.42
N ALA A 692 29.11 31.12 20.44
CA ALA A 692 28.92 29.68 20.34
C ALA A 692 27.53 29.30 20.84
N THR A 693 26.86 28.44 20.09
CA THR A 693 25.60 27.83 20.52
C THR A 693 25.68 26.32 20.36
N LEU A 694 24.94 25.61 21.19
CA LEU A 694 24.92 24.16 21.20
C LEU A 694 23.56 23.68 20.70
N ALA A 695 23.56 23.29 19.42
CA ALA A 695 22.41 22.74 18.73
C ALA A 695 22.04 21.36 19.33
N PRO A 696 20.75 21.07 19.52
CA PRO A 696 20.29 19.83 20.14
C PRO A 696 20.44 18.60 19.24
N ARG A 697 20.64 18.79 17.94
CA ARG A 697 20.87 17.71 16.97
C ARG A 697 22.33 17.69 16.50
N PRO A 698 22.90 16.53 16.13
CA PRO A 698 24.27 16.41 15.63
C PRO A 698 24.32 16.76 14.14
N GLU A 699 23.82 17.94 13.76
CA GLU A 699 23.76 18.39 12.38
C GLU A 699 24.45 19.73 12.19
N CYS A 700 25.32 19.80 11.18
CA CYS A 700 25.86 21.05 10.67
C CYS A 700 24.97 21.56 9.53
N ALA A 701 23.77 22.03 9.88
CA ALA A 701 22.86 22.68 8.95
C ALA A 701 22.60 24.12 9.41
N ALA A 702 22.47 25.06 8.48
CA ALA A 702 21.95 26.38 8.83
C ALA A 702 20.46 26.22 9.19
N PRO A 703 19.94 26.88 10.25
CA PRO A 703 18.51 27.01 10.46
C PRO A 703 17.84 27.52 9.17
N ASP A 704 16.56 27.19 8.96
CA ASP A 704 15.74 27.40 7.75
C ASP A 704 15.71 28.82 7.12
N LEU A 705 16.56 29.76 7.51
CA LEU A 705 16.86 31.01 6.82
C LEU A 705 17.21 30.80 5.33
N TRP A 706 17.72 29.62 4.94
CA TRP A 706 17.97 29.26 3.54
C TRP A 706 16.76 28.62 2.85
N ALA A 707 15.78 28.15 3.61
CA ALA A 707 14.52 27.62 3.08
C ALA A 707 13.60 28.73 2.55
N GLU A 708 13.75 29.99 3.00
CA GLU A 708 13.05 31.13 2.38
C GLU A 708 13.45 31.37 0.92
N ALA A 709 14.64 30.94 0.51
CA ALA A 709 15.04 30.95 -0.90
C ALA A 709 14.43 29.80 -1.73
N LYS A 710 14.06 28.68 -1.08
CA LYS A 710 13.34 27.55 -1.69
C LYS A 710 11.81 27.66 -1.56
N SER A 711 11.31 28.51 -0.65
CA SER A 711 9.89 28.68 -0.35
C SER A 711 9.14 29.59 -1.33
N LYS A 712 9.82 30.08 -2.39
CA LYS A 712 9.14 30.62 -3.56
C LYS A 712 8.45 29.49 -4.34
N GLY A 713 7.29 29.07 -3.84
CA GLY A 713 6.18 28.55 -4.65
C GLY A 713 6.53 27.40 -5.60
N VAL A 714 7.38 26.47 -5.20
CA VAL A 714 7.51 25.19 -5.92
C VAL A 714 6.53 24.23 -5.25
N VAL A 715 5.37 24.06 -5.90
CA VAL A 715 4.54 22.85 -5.80
C VAL A 715 5.52 21.67 -5.78
N ASP A 716 5.50 20.87 -4.71
CA ASP A 716 6.30 19.66 -4.65
C ASP A 716 5.86 18.75 -5.81
N ARG A 717 6.59 18.81 -6.94
CA ARG A 717 6.29 18.09 -8.18
C ARG A 717 6.48 16.58 -8.01
N SER A 718 6.91 16.11 -6.84
CA SER A 718 7.17 14.71 -6.55
C SER A 718 5.95 13.95 -6.01
N LEU A 719 4.90 14.65 -5.58
CA LEU A 719 3.62 14.06 -5.21
C LEU A 719 2.66 14.26 -6.39
N GLY A 720 2.21 13.15 -6.98
CA GLY A 720 1.36 13.15 -8.17
C GLY A 720 0.19 14.12 -8.04
N LEU A 721 -0.16 14.73 -9.17
CA LEU A 721 -1.24 15.69 -9.40
C LEU A 721 -2.52 15.31 -8.62
N ARG A 722 -2.65 15.78 -7.39
CA ARG A 722 -3.91 15.84 -6.67
C ARG A 722 -4.26 17.31 -6.53
N LEU A 723 -5.51 17.65 -6.79
CA LEU A 723 -6.06 18.95 -6.40
C LEU A 723 -5.71 19.13 -4.94
N THR A 724 -5.33 20.36 -4.56
CA THR A 724 -4.87 20.67 -3.21
C THR A 724 -5.84 20.05 -2.21
N ASP A 725 -5.47 18.90 -1.64
CA ASP A 725 -6.30 18.24 -0.65
C ASP A 725 -6.36 19.26 0.50
N PRO A 726 -7.55 19.62 1.01
CA PRO A 726 -7.63 20.47 2.18
C PRO A 726 -6.67 20.02 3.28
N ALA A 727 -6.46 18.70 3.43
CA ALA A 727 -5.46 18.13 4.32
C ALA A 727 -4.01 18.56 4.01
N ASP A 728 -3.59 18.67 2.75
CA ASP A 728 -2.24 19.11 2.36
C ASP A 728 -1.96 20.56 2.77
N ILE A 729 -2.98 21.43 2.71
CA ILE A 729 -2.87 22.81 3.20
C ILE A 729 -2.67 22.80 4.72
N LEU A 730 -3.46 21.99 5.43
CA LEU A 730 -3.34 21.84 6.88
C LEU A 730 -1.99 21.23 7.28
N ASP A 731 -1.46 20.27 6.54
CA ASP A 731 -0.15 19.66 6.78
C ASP A 731 1.00 20.67 6.60
N ARG A 732 0.92 21.53 5.58
CA ARG A 732 1.88 22.65 5.42
C ARG A 732 1.83 23.62 6.59
N ILE A 733 0.65 23.87 7.15
CA ILE A 733 0.47 24.75 8.31
C ILE A 733 0.93 24.05 9.60
N ALA A 734 0.72 22.74 9.70
CA ALA A 734 1.21 21.92 10.80
C ALA A 734 2.75 21.89 10.84
N GLY A 735 3.37 21.68 9.67
CA GLY A 735 4.83 21.60 9.50
C GLY A 735 5.59 22.90 9.74
N ARG A 736 4.93 24.08 9.64
CA ARG A 736 5.53 25.39 9.97
C ARG A 736 5.87 25.57 11.45
N GLY A 737 5.51 24.62 12.32
CA GLY A 737 5.75 24.69 13.77
C GLY A 737 6.79 23.71 14.34
N ALA A 738 7.44 22.87 13.52
CA ALA A 738 8.19 21.71 14.03
C ALA A 738 9.74 21.81 14.00
N ALA A 739 10.31 22.98 13.72
CA ALA A 739 11.76 23.18 13.75
C ALA A 739 12.10 24.45 14.50
N ASN A 740 12.30 24.33 15.82
CA ASN A 740 13.08 25.25 16.66
C ASN A 740 13.20 24.62 18.05
N ASP A 741 13.92 23.50 18.15
CA ASP A 741 14.45 23.12 19.46
C ASP A 741 15.47 24.22 19.83
N PRO A 742 15.28 24.97 20.93
CA PRO A 742 16.10 26.13 21.23
C PRO A 742 17.57 25.73 21.43
N GLU A 743 18.48 26.39 20.70
CA GLU A 743 19.92 26.22 20.91
C GLU A 743 20.32 26.76 22.29
N GLU A 744 21.23 26.06 22.98
CA GLU A 744 21.76 26.49 24.28
C GLU A 744 22.96 27.42 24.07
N ALA A 745 23.03 28.53 24.79
CA ALA A 745 24.19 29.44 24.71
C ALA A 745 25.45 28.78 25.29
N MET A 746 26.58 28.95 24.63
CA MET A 746 27.91 28.47 25.04
C MET A 746 28.87 29.66 25.22
N PRO A 747 30.00 29.49 25.91
CA PRO A 747 31.00 30.54 26.06
C PRO A 747 31.50 31.03 24.70
N ASP A 748 31.64 32.35 24.56
CA ASP A 748 32.12 32.97 23.32
C ASP A 748 33.59 32.65 23.05
N PHE A 749 33.94 32.51 21.77
CA PHE A 749 35.32 32.31 21.32
C PHE A 749 35.91 33.62 20.78
N ARG A 750 37.12 33.99 21.21
CA ARG A 750 37.85 35.16 20.66
C ARG A 750 38.77 34.75 19.50
N ILE A 751 38.47 35.21 18.29
CA ILE A 751 39.25 34.90 17.09
C ILE A 751 40.26 36.03 16.84
N ALA A 752 41.54 35.69 16.74
CA ALA A 752 42.61 36.67 16.56
C ALA A 752 42.71 37.16 15.11
N ALA A 753 43.40 38.30 14.91
CA ALA A 753 43.71 38.86 13.60
C ALA A 753 44.41 37.82 12.70
N GLY A 754 43.88 37.62 11.49
CA GLY A 754 44.31 36.56 10.56
C GLY A 754 43.47 35.28 10.61
N GLY A 755 42.38 35.26 11.39
CA GLY A 755 41.41 34.16 11.42
C GLY A 755 41.88 32.90 12.13
N ILE A 756 42.93 33.02 12.95
CA ILE A 756 43.45 31.94 13.79
C ILE A 756 42.74 32.02 15.14
N ALA A 757 42.05 30.96 15.52
CA ALA A 757 41.51 30.78 16.86
C ALA A 757 42.31 29.69 17.59
N ALA A 758 42.86 30.06 18.75
CA ALA A 758 43.42 29.16 19.75
C ALA A 758 42.79 29.56 21.10
N VAL A 759 41.58 29.08 21.35
CA VAL A 759 40.75 29.54 22.47
C VAL A 759 40.37 28.38 23.36
N THR A 760 40.58 28.56 24.66
CA THR A 760 40.20 27.62 25.70
C THR A 760 38.97 28.16 26.44
N ALA A 761 37.86 27.43 26.39
CA ALA A 761 36.65 27.71 27.19
C ALA A 761 36.50 26.65 28.29
N LYS A 762 36.17 27.08 29.51
CA LYS A 762 35.84 26.17 30.63
C LYS A 762 34.32 26.13 30.82
N LEU A 763 33.76 24.93 30.87
CA LEU A 763 32.38 24.65 31.25
C LEU A 763 32.37 23.93 32.60
N PRO A 764 32.17 24.66 33.71
CA PRO A 764 32.05 24.05 35.02
C PRO A 764 30.86 23.08 35.02
N THR A 765 30.98 21.93 35.68
CA THR A 765 29.91 20.92 35.87
C THR A 765 29.45 20.14 34.63
N ARG A 766 29.90 20.48 33.42
CA ARG A 766 29.59 19.72 32.20
C ARG A 766 30.60 18.59 31.97
N ARG A 767 30.14 17.50 31.36
CA ARG A 767 30.96 16.36 30.90
C ARG A 767 30.84 16.15 29.40
N ILE A 768 31.80 15.44 28.79
CA ILE A 768 31.73 15.09 27.36
C ILE A 768 30.46 14.29 27.07
N SER A 769 30.08 13.39 27.97
CA SER A 769 28.87 12.55 27.85
C SER A 769 27.56 13.34 27.71
N GLU A 770 27.50 14.58 28.22
CA GLU A 770 26.31 15.44 28.12
C GLU A 770 26.24 16.20 26.80
N LEU A 771 27.36 16.31 26.10
CA LEU A 771 27.46 17.03 24.83
C LEU A 771 27.40 16.11 23.61
N ARG A 772 27.60 14.80 23.78
CA ARG A 772 27.52 13.83 22.67
C ARG A 772 26.16 13.86 21.99
N GLY A 773 26.16 13.73 20.67
CA GLY A 773 24.95 13.80 19.85
C GLY A 773 24.44 15.24 19.62
N ARG A 774 25.23 16.25 19.98
CA ARG A 774 24.93 17.67 19.73
C ARG A 774 25.94 18.28 18.76
N ALA A 775 25.64 19.46 18.25
CA ALA A 775 26.56 20.22 17.39
C ALA A 775 26.85 21.60 18.00
N ILE A 776 28.12 22.00 17.99
CA ILE A 776 28.52 23.37 18.33
C ILE A 776 28.49 24.20 17.07
N MET A 777 27.74 25.29 17.09
CA MET A 777 27.57 26.24 16.00
C MET A 777 28.28 27.55 16.36
N LEU A 778 29.05 28.10 15.43
CA LEU A 778 29.74 29.39 15.58
C LEU A 778 29.04 30.47 14.74
N ARG A 779 28.69 31.58 15.40
CA ARG A 779 27.97 32.72 14.82
C ARG A 779 28.70 34.04 15.06
N PRO A 780 28.46 35.08 14.24
CA PRO A 780 29.02 36.41 14.49
C PRO A 780 28.49 36.99 15.82
N GLU A 781 29.34 37.70 16.57
CA GLU A 781 28.96 38.37 17.83
C GLU A 781 27.76 39.31 17.65
N GLY A 782 26.82 39.27 18.61
CA GLY A 782 25.67 40.16 18.66
C GLY A 782 24.64 39.97 17.53
N ARG A 783 24.79 38.95 16.68
CA ARG A 783 23.90 38.64 15.55
C ARG A 783 23.32 37.22 15.63
N PRO A 784 22.48 36.91 16.63
CA PRO A 784 21.82 35.60 16.73
C PRO A 784 20.85 35.33 15.57
N ASP A 785 20.45 36.37 14.83
CA ASP A 785 19.63 36.31 13.62
C ASP A 785 20.40 35.82 12.39
N VAL A 786 21.74 35.84 12.42
CA VAL A 786 22.58 35.45 11.28
C VAL A 786 22.93 33.96 11.37
N ALA A 787 22.96 33.31 10.20
CA ALA A 787 23.30 31.91 10.08
C ALA A 787 24.72 31.62 10.61
N PRO A 788 24.93 30.45 11.24
CA PRO A 788 26.26 30.03 11.68
C PRO A 788 27.21 29.84 10.49
N PHE A 789 28.48 30.20 10.68
CA PHE A 789 29.53 30.13 9.64
C PHE A 789 30.48 28.94 9.83
N ALA A 790 30.46 28.28 10.99
CA ALA A 790 31.21 27.05 11.24
C ALA A 790 30.48 26.14 12.23
N CYS A 791 30.75 24.84 12.15
CA CYS A 791 30.12 23.84 13.01
C CYS A 791 31.05 22.65 13.30
N ALA A 792 30.88 22.06 14.48
CA ALA A 792 31.50 20.81 14.89
C ALA A 792 30.45 19.87 15.53
N ILE A 793 30.31 18.65 14.99
CA ILE A 793 29.46 17.60 15.59
C ILE A 793 30.25 16.92 16.70
N ILE A 794 29.61 16.67 17.84
CA ILE A 794 30.20 15.98 18.99
C ILE A 794 29.78 14.49 18.92
N PRO A 795 30.67 13.60 18.45
CA PRO A 795 30.34 12.19 18.22
C PRO A 795 30.13 11.39 19.51
#